data_AF-A0A2T2YSF9-F1
#
_entry.id   AF-A0A2T2YSF9-F1
#
_cell.length_a   1.000
_cell.length_b   1.000
_cell.length_c   1.000
_cell.angle_alpha   90.00
_cell.angle_beta   90.00
_cell.angle_gamma   90.00
#
_symmetry.space_group_name_H-M   'P 1'
#
loop_
_entity.id
_entity.type
_entity.pdbx_description
1 polymer ?
#
loop_
_entity_poly.entity_id
_entity_poly.type
_entity_poly.pdbx_seq_one_letter_code
_entity_poly.pdbx_strand_id
1 'polypeptide(L)'
;MPGSDRIRAARTKLEAGNALFAAVRKDPRIARDLITGLVGAARSHSAPAATPAEEADGYLTPAGVSDYPRSAHARRGIRVAPDAVAAYLSDLNRLADWFTLHAGWRGEAPGAVREGLTFTQQALVMGIPAELRWTVVEAGERGFALRGEGPQGVRLGYWLTVAGSGAEATVYFDAGLGGPPVEGPLGASVARSLGEAMEQSLARLPDAIAAAGPVKKRAAQPIRHRASGTEIDPRTPVLVGVGQITQRTPDSGYGDPAALAVTALRRAAADTGAGEELLRRADAVFAVACTSWQYRDMGAVIAQRLGVAGIDTAQSSPFGGDGGQLVINEAAAAIAAGEYDMVLVTGAEAGATQAAAQRAGVELSWPQQGSEVAPTRSIGIDKPANNPAETAAGLIAPINMYALLESANRHRLGRSPGDHAEAVAELWSRLSAVAARNEYAWQPEEFDADRIATPGPDNRMVSTPYTKLECANLTVDMASGIVVCSAAAAQEAGIAQDKWIFIHAGASGHDEWFTSERGELAASPAIATLGRAVLEHSGIGVEALTHVDLYACFPVAVQIAARELGLAIDDPARPLSVTGGLTFGGGPGNNYGGHAVATMVQRLRAEPGTFGLASSLGWYVTKHALGVYSSLPPAQPYRHLRPIIENPPARPARSTHDGSAVVEAYTVAYARDGQPEAAILSLIEPAGSRILLRNTDSELIAQLVDGDLLGLPVTVSGHDISVEGRERVELPAPPAPPVLVERRGPVTIITLNRPQVRNAVNLATALGLERALDAYEADPSAQVAIITGAGGYFCAGMDLKAASRGETPMTEKRGPLGITARPPVKPLIAAVEGPAQAGGCELALAADLVVAAQDSTFGIPEVKRGLVAVGGGVLRLAQRLPRAVAMELALTGDPISAERAAALGLVNQVTESGKALDAALELAQRIAVNAPLSLAASKRIIDESPDWSTDVAFTRQLEVSGSALSSEDAAEGVLAFAQKRTPEWKGR
;
A
#
# COMPACT_ATOMS: atom_id res chain seq x y z
N MET A 1 6.84 -43.63 49.02
CA MET A 1 5.69 -42.70 49.06
C MET A 1 5.21 -42.42 47.63
N PRO A 2 4.15 -43.09 47.15
CA PRO A 2 3.43 -42.68 45.94
C PRO A 2 1.92 -42.70 46.17
N GLY A 3 1.25 -41.54 46.19
CA GLY A 3 -0.19 -41.50 46.42
C GLY A 3 -0.87 -40.20 46.00
N SER A 4 -0.23 -39.05 46.21
CA SER A 4 -0.87 -37.75 45.96
C SER A 4 -0.97 -37.35 44.49
N ASP A 5 0.03 -37.68 43.65
CA ASP A 5 0.06 -37.21 42.25
C ASP A 5 -0.83 -38.01 41.30
N ARG A 6 -1.01 -39.32 41.58
CA ARG A 6 -1.98 -40.13 40.82
C ARG A 6 -3.42 -39.74 41.15
N ILE A 7 -3.71 -39.34 42.40
CA ILE A 7 -5.03 -38.88 42.80
C ILE A 7 -5.33 -37.50 42.20
N ARG A 8 -4.35 -36.58 42.16
CA ARG A 8 -4.55 -35.25 41.54
C ARG A 8 -4.74 -35.35 40.02
N ALA A 9 -3.93 -36.15 39.32
CA ALA A 9 -4.10 -36.40 37.88
C ALA A 9 -5.41 -37.14 37.54
N ALA A 10 -5.86 -38.04 38.41
CA ALA A 10 -7.16 -38.71 38.27
C ALA A 10 -8.33 -37.75 38.53
N ARG A 11 -8.21 -36.82 39.48
CA ARG A 11 -9.25 -35.83 39.82
C ARG A 11 -9.43 -34.78 38.72
N THR A 12 -8.33 -34.29 38.13
CA THR A 12 -8.38 -33.37 36.99
C THR A 12 -8.92 -34.05 35.72
N LYS A 13 -8.63 -35.34 35.52
CA LYS A 13 -9.26 -36.14 34.44
C LYS A 13 -10.75 -36.39 34.68
N LEU A 14 -11.20 -36.56 35.92
CA LEU A 14 -12.61 -36.71 36.29
C LEU A 14 -13.39 -35.38 36.19
N GLU A 15 -12.79 -34.25 36.55
CA GLU A 15 -13.42 -32.92 36.48
C GLU A 15 -13.54 -32.42 35.03
N ALA A 16 -12.54 -32.68 34.18
CA ALA A 16 -12.62 -32.40 32.74
C ALA A 16 -13.60 -33.34 32.01
N GLY A 17 -13.65 -34.62 32.41
CA GLY A 17 -14.65 -35.58 31.92
C GLY A 17 -16.08 -35.16 32.26
N ASN A 18 -16.31 -34.67 33.49
CA ASN A 18 -17.62 -34.15 33.90
C ASN A 18 -18.00 -32.85 33.19
N ALA A 19 -17.06 -31.99 32.80
CA ALA A 19 -17.34 -30.77 32.03
C ALA A 19 -17.75 -31.09 30.57
N LEU A 20 -17.09 -32.06 29.92
CA LEU A 20 -17.46 -32.53 28.59
C LEU A 20 -18.82 -33.26 28.61
N PHE A 21 -19.05 -34.13 29.60
CA PHE A 21 -20.34 -34.78 29.80
C PHE A 21 -21.47 -33.79 30.15
N ALA A 22 -21.17 -32.71 30.89
CA ALA A 22 -22.14 -31.66 31.22
C ALA A 22 -22.46 -30.74 30.02
N ALA A 23 -21.51 -30.50 29.12
CA ALA A 23 -21.74 -29.79 27.86
C ALA A 23 -22.58 -30.64 26.88
N VAL A 24 -22.28 -31.93 26.77
CA VAL A 24 -23.05 -32.90 25.96
C VAL A 24 -24.49 -33.08 26.46
N ARG A 25 -24.73 -32.98 27.78
CA ARG A 25 -26.07 -33.02 28.38
C ARG A 25 -26.93 -31.77 28.13
N LYS A 26 -26.34 -30.66 27.69
CA LYS A 26 -27.03 -29.38 27.43
C LYS A 26 -27.44 -29.20 25.97
N ASP A 27 -27.03 -30.07 25.04
CA ASP A 27 -27.53 -30.08 23.65
C ASP A 27 -28.78 -30.98 23.54
N PRO A 28 -29.98 -30.42 23.24
CA PRO A 28 -31.22 -31.17 23.12
C PRO A 28 -31.18 -32.29 22.05
N ARG A 29 -30.30 -32.19 21.06
CA ARG A 29 -30.16 -33.17 19.97
C ARG A 29 -29.44 -34.43 20.45
N ILE A 30 -28.40 -34.28 21.28
CA ILE A 30 -27.62 -35.41 21.81
C ILE A 30 -28.38 -36.14 22.92
N ALA A 31 -29.17 -35.41 23.73
CA ALA A 31 -30.08 -36.00 24.70
C ALA A 31 -31.16 -36.87 24.03
N ARG A 32 -31.65 -36.47 22.85
CA ARG A 32 -32.61 -37.23 22.03
C ARG A 32 -31.97 -38.53 21.52
N ASP A 33 -30.73 -38.48 21.06
CA ASP A 33 -30.01 -39.67 20.55
C ASP A 33 -29.62 -40.67 21.66
N LEU A 34 -29.26 -40.18 22.85
CA LEU A 34 -29.00 -41.01 24.04
C LEU A 34 -30.25 -41.76 24.53
N ILE A 35 -31.42 -41.12 24.48
CA ILE A 35 -32.70 -41.74 24.83
C ILE A 35 -33.11 -42.78 23.78
N THR A 36 -32.84 -42.52 22.50
CA THR A 36 -33.15 -43.46 21.42
C THR A 36 -32.22 -44.69 21.46
N GLY A 37 -30.97 -44.54 21.93
CA GLY A 37 -30.02 -45.64 22.11
C GLY A 37 -30.24 -46.52 23.35
N LEU A 38 -30.91 -46.01 24.40
CA LEU A 38 -31.13 -46.74 25.66
C LEU A 38 -32.47 -47.49 25.75
N VAL A 39 -33.46 -47.16 24.91
CA VAL A 39 -34.82 -47.75 24.97
C VAL A 39 -35.06 -48.85 23.92
N GLY A 40 -34.11 -49.09 23.01
CA GLY A 40 -34.24 -50.08 21.94
C GLY A 40 -33.84 -51.51 22.30
N ALA A 41 -34.50 -52.14 23.29
CA ALA A 41 -34.45 -53.59 23.44
C ALA A 41 -35.52 -54.25 22.57
N ALA A 42 -35.06 -55.11 21.65
CA ALA A 42 -35.82 -56.11 20.89
C ALA A 42 -36.96 -55.60 19.97
N ARG A 43 -36.62 -55.37 18.69
CA ARG A 43 -37.38 -55.91 17.54
C ARG A 43 -36.50 -55.88 16.29
N SER A 44 -36.23 -57.07 15.77
CA SER A 44 -35.49 -57.35 14.55
C SER A 44 -36.16 -56.73 13.33
N HIS A 45 -35.58 -55.69 12.74
CA HIS A 45 -35.75 -55.36 11.33
C HIS A 45 -34.35 -55.14 10.75
N SER A 46 -33.86 -56.14 10.04
CA SER A 46 -32.70 -56.04 9.16
C SER A 46 -33.05 -55.06 8.03
N ALA A 47 -32.67 -53.79 8.19
CA ALA A 47 -32.48 -52.90 7.06
C ALA A 47 -31.20 -53.34 6.33
N PRO A 48 -31.16 -53.29 4.99
CA PRO A 48 -30.14 -53.99 4.23
C PRO A 48 -28.77 -53.40 4.52
N ALA A 49 -27.76 -54.26 4.65
CA ALA A 49 -26.40 -53.85 4.39
C ALA A 49 -26.40 -53.08 3.08
N ALA A 50 -25.85 -51.87 3.07
CA ALA A 50 -25.58 -51.16 1.83
C ALA A 50 -24.76 -52.11 0.95
N THR A 51 -25.41 -52.66 -0.07
CA THR A 51 -24.75 -53.34 -1.16
C THR A 51 -23.72 -52.36 -1.72
N PRO A 52 -22.46 -52.76 -1.97
CA PRO A 52 -21.52 -51.90 -2.65
C PRO A 52 -22.06 -51.66 -4.07
N ALA A 53 -22.62 -50.48 -4.30
CA ALA A 53 -22.95 -50.02 -5.63
C ALA A 53 -21.64 -49.60 -6.33
N GLU A 54 -21.04 -50.58 -7.02
CA GLU A 54 -20.32 -50.52 -8.31
C GLU A 54 -19.75 -49.14 -8.69
N GLU A 55 -18.42 -48.95 -8.66
CA GLU A 55 -17.47 -49.26 -9.75
C GLU A 55 -17.71 -48.56 -11.11
N ALA A 56 -18.24 -47.33 -11.11
CA ALA A 56 -18.31 -46.53 -12.35
C ALA A 56 -17.05 -45.68 -12.67
N ASP A 57 -16.25 -45.29 -11.67
CA ASP A 57 -15.18 -44.27 -11.84
C ASP A 57 -13.75 -44.75 -11.51
N GLY A 58 -13.54 -46.05 -11.28
CA GLY A 58 -12.20 -46.61 -10.99
C GLY A 58 -11.54 -46.15 -9.68
N TYR A 59 -12.27 -45.43 -8.82
CA TYR A 59 -11.77 -44.97 -7.52
C TYR A 59 -11.69 -46.13 -6.52
N LEU A 60 -10.50 -46.32 -5.94
CA LEU A 60 -10.24 -47.26 -4.86
C LEU A 60 -10.00 -46.48 -3.57
N THR A 61 -10.68 -46.86 -2.49
CA THR A 61 -10.44 -46.26 -1.17
C THR A 61 -8.95 -46.38 -0.80
N PRO A 62 -8.28 -45.30 -0.39
CA PRO A 62 -6.86 -45.34 -0.06
C PRO A 62 -6.55 -46.37 1.03
N ALA A 63 -5.52 -47.20 0.82
CA ALA A 63 -5.19 -48.32 1.70
C ALA A 63 -5.03 -47.91 3.18
N GLY A 64 -4.47 -46.72 3.42
CA GLY A 64 -4.23 -46.20 4.77
C GLY A 64 -5.49 -45.81 5.57
N VAL A 65 -6.67 -45.73 4.95
CA VAL A 65 -7.93 -45.49 5.65
C VAL A 65 -8.28 -46.68 6.56
N SER A 66 -7.95 -47.90 6.12
CA SER A 66 -8.23 -49.14 6.87
C SER A 66 -7.43 -49.29 8.17
N ASP A 67 -6.38 -48.47 8.36
CA ASP A 67 -5.59 -48.41 9.59
C ASP A 67 -6.34 -47.78 10.78
N TYR A 68 -7.50 -47.18 10.52
CA TYR A 68 -8.30 -46.48 11.50
C TYR A 68 -9.57 -47.28 11.87
N PRO A 69 -9.94 -47.33 13.15
CA PRO A 69 -11.12 -48.08 13.60
C PRO A 69 -12.45 -47.49 13.08
N ARG A 70 -12.44 -46.23 12.63
CA ARG A 70 -13.58 -45.53 12.03
C ARG A 70 -13.10 -44.73 10.82
N SER A 71 -13.98 -44.59 9.84
CA SER A 71 -13.73 -43.77 8.65
C SER A 71 -14.97 -43.00 8.23
N ALA A 72 -14.76 -41.95 7.44
CA ALA A 72 -15.79 -41.18 6.76
C ALA A 72 -15.34 -40.92 5.31
N HIS A 73 -16.31 -40.77 4.41
CA HIS A 73 -16.06 -40.57 2.99
C HIS A 73 -17.05 -39.54 2.44
N ALA A 74 -16.55 -38.62 1.62
CA ALA A 74 -17.35 -37.66 0.87
C ALA A 74 -16.80 -37.53 -0.56
N ARG A 75 -17.67 -37.25 -1.53
CA ARG A 75 -17.24 -36.97 -2.91
C ARG A 75 -18.07 -35.88 -3.56
N ARG A 76 -17.49 -35.16 -4.52
CA ARG A 76 -18.18 -34.12 -5.29
C ARG A 76 -17.63 -34.02 -6.71
N GLY A 77 -18.53 -34.01 -7.69
CA GLY A 77 -18.22 -33.66 -9.07
C GLY A 77 -18.15 -32.14 -9.25
N ILE A 78 -17.15 -31.68 -10.00
CA ILE A 78 -16.82 -30.27 -10.24
C ILE A 78 -16.54 -30.09 -11.74
N ARG A 79 -17.14 -29.07 -12.38
CA ARG A 79 -16.89 -28.71 -13.79
C ARG A 79 -15.64 -27.85 -13.94
N VAL A 80 -14.51 -28.38 -13.47
CA VAL A 80 -13.18 -27.79 -13.61
C VAL A 80 -12.22 -28.93 -13.95
N ALA A 81 -11.20 -28.65 -14.76
CA ALA A 81 -10.20 -29.65 -15.13
C ALA A 81 -9.52 -30.23 -13.88
N PRO A 82 -9.33 -31.57 -13.79
CA PRO A 82 -8.76 -32.24 -12.62
C PRO A 82 -7.43 -31.65 -12.12
N ASP A 83 -6.55 -31.23 -13.03
CA ASP A 83 -5.25 -30.68 -12.67
C ASP A 83 -5.37 -29.32 -11.97
N ALA A 84 -6.34 -28.49 -12.37
CA ALA A 84 -6.61 -27.20 -11.73
C ALA A 84 -7.23 -27.39 -10.33
N VAL A 85 -8.13 -28.36 -10.19
CA VAL A 85 -8.71 -28.73 -8.87
C VAL A 85 -7.62 -29.27 -7.95
N ALA A 86 -6.75 -30.15 -8.45
CA ALA A 86 -5.62 -30.68 -7.69
C ALA A 86 -4.63 -29.57 -7.29
N ALA A 87 -4.32 -28.62 -8.18
CA ALA A 87 -3.46 -27.48 -7.88
C ALA A 87 -4.05 -26.59 -6.78
N TYR A 88 -5.35 -26.27 -6.87
CA TYR A 88 -6.07 -25.49 -5.85
C TYR A 88 -6.03 -26.18 -4.48
N LEU A 89 -6.34 -27.48 -4.44
CA LEU A 89 -6.34 -28.25 -3.18
C LEU A 89 -4.94 -28.43 -2.59
N SER A 90 -3.91 -28.43 -3.43
CA SER A 90 -2.52 -28.59 -3.01
C SER A 90 -1.89 -27.30 -2.47
N ASP A 91 -2.57 -26.16 -2.52
CA ASP A 91 -2.17 -24.94 -1.81
C ASP A 91 -2.92 -24.87 -0.48
N LEU A 92 -2.24 -25.24 0.61
CA LEU A 92 -2.85 -25.24 1.93
C LEU A 92 -3.19 -23.81 2.40
N ASN A 93 -2.64 -22.76 1.80
CA ASN A 93 -3.03 -21.39 2.18
C ASN A 93 -4.51 -21.11 1.87
N ARG A 94 -5.06 -21.82 0.88
CA ARG A 94 -6.46 -21.71 0.42
C ARG A 94 -7.42 -22.62 1.18
N LEU A 95 -6.92 -23.37 2.17
CA LEU A 95 -7.75 -24.29 2.94
C LEU A 95 -8.92 -23.55 3.64
N ALA A 96 -8.71 -22.29 4.03
CA ALA A 96 -9.72 -21.44 4.66
C ALA A 96 -10.90 -21.10 3.72
N ASP A 97 -10.68 -21.11 2.40
CA ASP A 97 -11.68 -20.71 1.42
C ASP A 97 -12.83 -21.74 1.31
N TRP A 98 -12.55 -23.02 1.59
CA TRP A 98 -13.48 -24.12 1.34
C TRP A 98 -13.61 -25.13 2.49
N PHE A 99 -12.57 -25.38 3.27
CA PHE A 99 -12.59 -26.42 4.31
C PHE A 99 -13.24 -25.92 5.59
N THR A 100 -14.46 -26.36 5.88
CA THR A 100 -15.30 -25.84 6.97
C THR A 100 -14.77 -26.14 8.36
N LEU A 101 -13.92 -27.15 8.49
CA LEU A 101 -13.28 -27.50 9.75
C LEU A 101 -12.03 -26.64 10.02
N HIS A 102 -11.55 -25.83 9.07
CA HIS A 102 -10.41 -24.95 9.28
C HIS A 102 -10.79 -23.74 10.11
N ALA A 103 -9.99 -23.45 11.15
CA ALA A 103 -10.13 -22.26 11.98
C ALA A 103 -8.88 -21.35 11.94
N GLY A 104 -7.74 -21.86 11.47
CA GLY A 104 -6.49 -21.10 11.34
C GLY A 104 -5.24 -21.98 11.29
N TRP A 105 -4.08 -21.33 11.17
CA TRP A 105 -2.76 -21.95 11.25
C TRP A 105 -2.07 -21.54 12.55
N ARG A 106 -1.22 -22.41 13.10
CA ARG A 106 -0.27 -22.01 14.15
C ARG A 106 1.07 -21.71 13.50
N GLY A 107 1.42 -20.42 13.43
CA GLY A 107 2.55 -19.92 12.65
C GLY A 107 2.14 -19.48 11.24
N GLU A 108 3.09 -19.38 10.32
CA GLU A 108 2.80 -19.06 8.92
C GLU A 108 1.99 -20.19 8.25
N ALA A 109 1.15 -19.81 7.29
CA ALA A 109 0.39 -20.76 6.50
C ALA A 109 1.38 -21.68 5.73
N PRO A 110 1.14 -23.00 5.71
CA PRO A 110 2.17 -23.97 5.31
C PRO A 110 2.51 -23.97 3.80
N GLY A 111 1.80 -23.21 2.98
CA GLY A 111 2.02 -23.13 1.55
C GLY A 111 1.61 -24.40 0.81
N ALA A 112 2.31 -24.72 -0.28
CA ALA A 112 1.95 -25.88 -1.09
C ALA A 112 2.34 -27.22 -0.44
N VAL A 113 1.52 -28.24 -0.67
CA VAL A 113 1.72 -29.61 -0.18
C VAL A 113 3.00 -30.23 -0.76
N ARG A 114 3.89 -30.64 0.14
CA ARG A 114 5.10 -31.43 -0.15
C ARG A 114 5.24 -32.55 0.86
N GLU A 115 5.70 -33.72 0.41
CA GLU A 115 5.91 -34.87 1.29
C GLU A 115 6.88 -34.51 2.43
N GLY A 116 6.57 -34.95 3.65
CA GLY A 116 7.31 -34.60 4.86
C GLY A 116 7.06 -33.20 5.40
N LEU A 117 6.19 -32.37 4.79
CA LEU A 117 5.76 -31.10 5.36
C LEU A 117 4.99 -31.35 6.64
N THR A 118 5.47 -30.79 7.75
CA THR A 118 4.79 -30.79 9.04
C THR A 118 4.22 -29.42 9.33
N PHE A 119 2.97 -29.36 9.73
CA PHE A 119 2.31 -28.10 10.07
C PHE A 119 1.27 -28.32 11.16
N THR A 120 0.88 -27.25 11.84
CA THR A 120 -0.15 -27.32 12.88
C THR A 120 -1.36 -26.53 12.42
N GLN A 121 -2.46 -27.24 12.19
CA GLN A 121 -3.76 -26.66 11.87
C GLN A 121 -4.56 -26.48 13.15
N GLN A 122 -5.25 -25.36 13.27
CA GLN A 122 -6.36 -25.22 14.20
C GLN A 122 -7.64 -25.64 13.48
N ALA A 123 -8.28 -26.68 13.97
CA ALA A 123 -9.48 -27.24 13.36
C ALA A 123 -10.63 -27.37 14.37
N LEU A 124 -11.87 -27.27 13.89
CA LEU A 124 -13.06 -27.52 14.68
C LEU A 124 -13.37 -29.02 14.67
N VAL A 125 -13.24 -29.70 15.81
CA VAL A 125 -13.67 -31.10 15.95
C VAL A 125 -14.93 -31.12 16.80
N MET A 126 -16.07 -31.49 16.21
CA MET A 126 -17.41 -31.36 16.81
C MET A 126 -17.74 -29.93 17.29
N GLY A 127 -17.26 -28.92 16.56
CA GLY A 127 -17.46 -27.50 16.92
C GLY A 127 -16.56 -26.99 18.05
N ILE A 128 -15.60 -27.80 18.53
CA ILE A 128 -14.61 -27.40 19.54
C ILE A 128 -13.26 -27.18 18.85
N PRO A 129 -12.60 -26.02 19.04
CA PRO A 129 -11.25 -25.80 18.53
C PRO A 129 -10.25 -26.82 19.08
N ALA A 130 -9.50 -27.47 18.20
CA ALA A 130 -8.46 -28.42 18.53
C ALA A 130 -7.23 -28.18 17.65
N GLU A 131 -6.04 -28.35 18.23
CA GLU A 131 -4.80 -28.34 17.48
C GLU A 131 -4.55 -29.72 16.87
N LEU A 132 -4.42 -29.75 15.54
CA LEU A 132 -4.07 -30.93 14.79
C LEU A 132 -2.67 -30.73 14.21
N ARG A 133 -1.74 -31.58 14.64
CA ARG A 133 -0.39 -31.61 14.09
C ARG A 133 -0.38 -32.55 12.92
N TRP A 134 -0.27 -32.01 11.72
CA TRP A 134 -0.28 -32.75 10.48
C TRP A 134 1.13 -33.01 9.97
N THR A 135 1.28 -34.16 9.34
CA THR A 135 2.38 -34.49 8.45
C THR A 135 1.78 -34.89 7.11
N VAL A 136 2.26 -34.28 6.03
CA VAL A 136 1.98 -34.74 4.67
C VAL A 136 2.76 -36.03 4.46
N VAL A 137 2.06 -37.16 4.40
CA VAL A 137 2.69 -38.49 4.23
C VAL A 137 2.74 -38.94 2.78
N GLU A 138 1.94 -38.32 1.91
CA GLU A 138 1.93 -38.58 0.47
C GLU A 138 1.49 -37.32 -0.26
N ALA A 139 2.11 -37.00 -1.39
CA ALA A 139 1.74 -35.83 -2.19
C ALA A 139 2.04 -36.07 -3.68
N GLY A 140 1.01 -36.43 -4.45
CA GLY A 140 1.06 -36.71 -5.87
C GLY A 140 0.36 -35.66 -6.74
N GLU A 141 0.34 -35.89 -8.06
CA GLU A 141 -0.26 -34.95 -9.04
C GLU A 141 -1.79 -34.85 -8.92
N ARG A 142 -2.44 -35.88 -8.39
CA ARG A 142 -3.89 -36.01 -8.31
C ARG A 142 -4.40 -36.13 -6.88
N GLY A 143 -3.60 -35.74 -5.88
CA GLY A 143 -4.02 -35.80 -4.50
C GLY A 143 -2.89 -35.82 -3.48
N PHE A 144 -3.27 -35.79 -2.21
CA PHE A 144 -2.34 -35.89 -1.10
C PHE A 144 -2.99 -36.56 0.12
N ALA A 145 -2.12 -37.04 1.01
CA ALA A 145 -2.53 -37.64 2.27
C ALA A 145 -1.87 -36.95 3.46
N LEU A 146 -2.67 -36.68 4.48
CA LEU A 146 -2.23 -36.13 5.76
C LEU A 146 -2.41 -37.17 6.86
N ARG A 147 -1.45 -37.22 7.78
CA ARG A 147 -1.65 -37.88 9.08
C ARG A 147 -1.50 -36.87 10.21
N GLY A 148 -2.47 -36.89 11.10
CA GLY A 148 -2.70 -35.89 12.12
C GLY A 148 -2.76 -36.53 13.50
N GLU A 149 -2.14 -35.85 14.47
CA GLU A 149 -2.36 -36.12 15.88
C GLU A 149 -3.05 -34.93 16.54
N GLY A 150 -4.13 -35.20 17.24
CA GLY A 150 -4.90 -34.23 18.02
C GLY A 150 -4.81 -34.48 19.53
N PRO A 151 -5.43 -33.61 20.35
CA PRO A 151 -5.40 -33.73 21.81
C PRO A 151 -6.01 -35.06 22.29
N GLN A 152 -5.56 -35.51 23.48
CA GLN A 152 -5.98 -36.78 24.11
C GLN A 152 -5.70 -38.06 23.30
N GLY A 153 -4.77 -38.00 22.33
CA GLY A 153 -4.36 -39.16 21.54
C GLY A 153 -5.30 -39.50 20.38
N VAL A 154 -6.14 -38.54 19.96
CA VAL A 154 -6.93 -38.66 18.73
C VAL A 154 -5.98 -38.70 17.53
N ARG A 155 -6.15 -39.70 16.68
CA ARG A 155 -5.42 -39.85 15.42
C ARG A 155 -6.37 -39.61 14.26
N LEU A 156 -5.95 -38.81 13.30
CA LEU A 156 -6.68 -38.47 12.09
C LEU A 156 -5.83 -38.81 10.87
N GLY A 157 -6.47 -39.30 9.82
CA GLY A 157 -5.88 -39.39 8.48
C GLY A 157 -6.82 -38.75 7.49
N TYR A 158 -6.32 -37.92 6.58
CA TYR A 158 -7.09 -37.35 5.49
C TYR A 158 -6.47 -37.72 4.16
N TRP A 159 -7.29 -38.08 3.18
CA TRP A 159 -6.88 -38.29 1.79
C TRP A 159 -7.79 -37.49 0.89
N LEU A 160 -7.19 -36.64 0.07
CA LEU A 160 -7.88 -35.89 -0.96
C LEU A 160 -7.39 -36.43 -2.30
N THR A 161 -8.29 -37.02 -3.08
CA THR A 161 -7.99 -37.61 -4.39
C THR A 161 -8.85 -36.96 -5.45
N VAL A 162 -8.25 -36.56 -6.57
CA VAL A 162 -8.93 -35.92 -7.69
C VAL A 162 -8.88 -36.85 -8.90
N ALA A 163 -10.03 -37.36 -9.32
CA ALA A 163 -10.17 -38.17 -10.53
C ALA A 163 -10.91 -37.40 -11.63
N GLY A 164 -10.87 -37.92 -12.84
CA GLY A 164 -11.56 -37.35 -14.01
C GLY A 164 -10.62 -36.99 -15.16
N SER A 165 -11.22 -36.57 -16.26
CA SER A 165 -10.53 -36.22 -17.51
C SER A 165 -11.27 -35.09 -18.24
N GLY A 166 -10.55 -34.27 -18.99
CA GLY A 166 -11.14 -33.13 -19.69
C GLY A 166 -11.50 -31.99 -18.73
N ALA A 167 -12.72 -31.46 -18.85
CA ALA A 167 -13.19 -30.30 -18.08
C ALA A 167 -13.97 -30.66 -16.81
N GLU A 168 -14.01 -31.94 -16.43
CA GLU A 168 -14.75 -32.41 -15.26
C GLU A 168 -13.83 -33.22 -14.34
N ALA A 169 -13.93 -32.94 -13.05
CA ALA A 169 -13.19 -33.60 -11.99
C ALA A 169 -14.15 -34.10 -10.92
N THR A 170 -13.81 -35.20 -10.28
CA THR A 170 -14.44 -35.65 -9.04
C THR A 170 -13.41 -35.63 -7.93
N VAL A 171 -13.70 -34.87 -6.88
CA VAL A 171 -12.89 -34.84 -5.65
C VAL A 171 -13.46 -35.86 -4.68
N TYR A 172 -12.62 -36.77 -4.24
CA TYR A 172 -12.87 -37.72 -3.16
C TYR A 172 -12.12 -37.24 -1.93
N PHE A 173 -12.82 -37.19 -0.81
CA PHE A 173 -12.26 -36.87 0.49
C PHE A 173 -12.55 -38.03 1.44
N ASP A 174 -11.49 -38.75 1.82
CA ASP A 174 -11.54 -39.80 2.83
C ASP A 174 -10.94 -39.32 4.14
N ALA A 175 -11.53 -39.77 5.23
CA ALA A 175 -11.01 -39.55 6.56
C ALA A 175 -10.96 -40.85 7.36
N GLY A 176 -9.87 -41.04 8.09
CA GLY A 176 -9.69 -42.09 9.11
C GLY A 176 -9.61 -41.45 10.49
N LEU A 177 -10.24 -42.06 11.48
CA LEU A 177 -10.34 -41.55 12.86
C LEU A 177 -10.07 -42.67 13.87
N GLY A 178 -9.17 -42.43 14.83
CA GLY A 178 -8.82 -43.40 15.87
C GLY A 178 -8.37 -42.76 17.19
N GLY A 179 -8.18 -43.59 18.23
CA GLY A 179 -7.75 -43.14 19.56
C GLY A 179 -8.85 -43.18 20.63
N PRO A 180 -8.49 -42.94 21.91
CA PRO A 180 -9.33 -43.28 23.07
C PRO A 180 -10.74 -42.65 23.10
N PRO A 181 -10.97 -41.38 22.70
CA PRO A 181 -12.31 -40.78 22.68
C PRO A 181 -13.23 -41.33 21.57
N VAL A 182 -12.64 -41.91 20.52
CA VAL A 182 -13.32 -42.36 19.30
C VAL A 182 -13.72 -43.83 19.40
N GLU A 183 -12.97 -44.60 20.19
CA GLU A 183 -13.23 -46.03 20.43
C GLU A 183 -14.36 -46.27 21.46
N GLY A 184 -14.89 -45.20 22.07
CA GLY A 184 -16.02 -45.22 22.99
C GLY A 184 -17.42 -45.04 22.32
N PRO A 185 -18.51 -44.95 23.12
CA PRO A 185 -19.89 -44.96 22.63
C PRO A 185 -20.28 -43.75 21.74
N LEU A 186 -19.47 -42.69 21.74
CA LEU A 186 -19.69 -41.49 20.92
C LEU A 186 -19.06 -41.59 19.51
N GLY A 187 -18.18 -42.57 19.26
CA GLY A 187 -17.38 -42.64 18.03
C GLY A 187 -18.17 -42.66 16.71
N ALA A 188 -19.36 -43.28 16.71
CA ALA A 188 -20.22 -43.32 15.52
C ALA A 188 -20.82 -41.94 15.19
N SER A 189 -21.08 -41.11 16.21
CA SER A 189 -21.57 -39.74 16.03
C SER A 189 -20.44 -38.82 15.53
N VAL A 190 -19.21 -39.01 16.04
CA VAL A 190 -18.03 -38.25 15.57
C VAL A 190 -17.72 -38.53 14.10
N ALA A 191 -17.73 -39.80 13.68
CA ALA A 191 -17.50 -40.16 12.28
C ALA A 191 -18.58 -39.59 11.35
N ARG A 192 -19.85 -39.58 11.77
CA ARG A 192 -20.95 -38.99 11.01
C ARG A 192 -20.81 -37.47 10.87
N SER A 193 -20.54 -36.77 11.98
CA SER A 193 -20.34 -35.32 11.99
C SER A 193 -19.15 -34.89 11.13
N LEU A 194 -18.07 -35.70 11.13
CA LEU A 194 -16.92 -35.48 10.25
C LEU A 194 -17.29 -35.65 8.77
N GLY A 195 -18.06 -36.69 8.42
CA GLY A 195 -18.57 -36.90 7.07
C GLY A 195 -19.44 -35.73 6.57
N GLU A 196 -20.37 -35.26 7.40
CA GLU A 196 -21.22 -34.10 7.08
C GLU A 196 -20.39 -32.82 6.85
N ALA A 197 -19.36 -32.59 7.66
CA ALA A 197 -18.48 -31.44 7.49
C ALA A 197 -17.61 -31.53 6.22
N MET A 198 -17.16 -32.75 5.86
CA MET A 198 -16.44 -33.01 4.61
C MET A 198 -17.33 -32.74 3.39
N GLU A 199 -18.58 -33.20 3.40
CA GLU A 199 -19.55 -32.91 2.34
C GLU A 199 -19.81 -31.40 2.19
N GLN A 200 -20.00 -30.69 3.30
CA GLN A 200 -20.18 -29.24 3.29
C GLN A 200 -18.94 -28.50 2.76
N SER A 201 -17.74 -29.00 3.08
CA SER A 201 -16.48 -28.45 2.57
C SER A 201 -16.40 -28.61 1.05
N LEU A 202 -16.65 -29.82 0.55
CA LEU A 202 -16.63 -30.07 -0.90
C LEU A 202 -17.73 -29.30 -1.65
N ALA A 203 -18.83 -28.93 -0.99
CA ALA A 203 -19.88 -28.12 -1.59
C ALA A 203 -19.45 -26.65 -1.85
N ARG A 204 -18.52 -26.10 -1.05
CA ARG A 204 -17.98 -24.74 -1.22
C ARG A 204 -16.87 -24.64 -2.26
N LEU A 205 -16.21 -25.76 -2.52
CA LEU A 205 -15.01 -25.83 -3.34
C LEU A 205 -15.19 -25.27 -4.77
N PRO A 206 -16.31 -25.47 -5.50
CA PRO A 206 -16.49 -24.90 -6.83
C PRO A 206 -16.46 -23.36 -6.87
N ASP A 207 -17.16 -22.72 -5.94
CA ASP A 207 -17.23 -21.25 -5.87
C ASP A 207 -15.89 -20.65 -5.43
N ALA A 208 -15.20 -21.33 -4.51
CA ALA A 208 -13.87 -20.95 -4.05
C ALA A 208 -12.82 -21.02 -5.18
N ILE A 209 -12.87 -22.06 -6.02
CA ILE A 209 -12.03 -22.18 -7.21
C ILE A 209 -12.35 -21.07 -8.22
N ALA A 210 -13.63 -20.79 -8.46
CA ALA A 210 -14.05 -19.76 -9.41
C ALA A 210 -13.61 -18.35 -8.98
N ALA A 211 -13.69 -18.05 -7.68
CA ALA A 211 -13.28 -16.76 -7.12
C ALA A 211 -11.76 -16.51 -7.19
N ALA A 212 -10.96 -17.58 -7.16
CA ALA A 212 -9.52 -17.48 -7.04
C ALA A 212 -8.75 -17.38 -8.37
N GLY A 213 -9.45 -17.35 -9.51
CA GLY A 213 -8.83 -17.29 -10.84
C GLY A 213 -8.05 -18.56 -11.22
N PRO A 214 -7.30 -18.55 -12.34
CA PRO A 214 -6.53 -19.71 -12.79
C PRO A 214 -5.41 -20.07 -11.81
N VAL A 215 -5.56 -21.18 -11.08
CA VAL A 215 -4.53 -21.68 -10.15
C VAL A 215 -3.42 -22.39 -10.89
N LYS A 216 -2.19 -21.85 -10.82
CA LYS A 216 -0.98 -22.46 -11.40
C LYS A 216 -0.18 -23.27 -10.37
N LYS A 217 0.68 -24.15 -10.89
CA LYS A 217 1.28 -25.35 -10.25
C LYS A 217 2.02 -25.12 -8.91
N ARG A 218 2.11 -26.24 -8.16
CA ARG A 218 2.88 -26.58 -6.94
C ARG A 218 4.18 -25.77 -6.69
N ALA A 219 4.48 -25.48 -5.43
CA ALA A 219 5.74 -24.85 -4.98
C ALA A 219 6.96 -25.53 -5.61
N ALA A 220 7.69 -24.79 -6.44
CA ALA A 220 8.96 -25.23 -6.98
C ALA A 220 9.99 -25.43 -5.84
N GLN A 221 10.96 -26.31 -6.07
CA GLN A 221 12.05 -26.47 -5.11
C GLN A 221 12.90 -25.18 -5.05
N PRO A 222 13.56 -24.89 -3.91
CA PRO A 222 14.53 -23.81 -3.84
C PRO A 222 15.53 -23.89 -4.98
N ILE A 223 15.83 -22.75 -5.59
CA ILE A 223 16.72 -22.68 -6.75
C ILE A 223 18.10 -22.33 -6.24
N ARG A 224 19.13 -23.04 -6.72
CA ARG A 224 20.51 -22.67 -6.38
C ARG A 224 21.02 -21.65 -7.39
N HIS A 225 21.34 -20.45 -6.93
CA HIS A 225 22.03 -19.46 -7.73
C HIS A 225 23.50 -19.88 -7.91
N ARG A 226 23.94 -20.07 -9.15
CA ARG A 226 25.22 -20.69 -9.50
C ARG A 226 26.41 -19.84 -9.08
N ALA A 227 26.33 -18.52 -9.28
CA ALA A 227 27.45 -17.62 -9.01
C ALA A 227 27.70 -17.42 -7.52
N SER A 228 26.64 -17.26 -6.71
CA SER A 228 26.77 -17.04 -5.26
C SER A 228 26.69 -18.33 -4.43
N GLY A 229 26.15 -19.42 -5.00
CA GLY A 229 25.87 -20.67 -4.29
C GLY A 229 24.63 -20.63 -3.39
N THR A 230 23.97 -19.47 -3.26
CA THR A 230 22.80 -19.23 -2.40
C THR A 230 21.57 -19.97 -2.92
N GLU A 231 20.77 -20.53 -2.00
CA GLU A 231 19.43 -21.02 -2.31
C GLU A 231 18.43 -19.85 -2.28
N ILE A 232 17.63 -19.70 -3.33
CA ILE A 232 16.63 -18.65 -3.46
C ILE A 232 15.22 -19.23 -3.46
N ASP A 233 14.27 -18.47 -2.92
CA ASP A 233 12.85 -18.79 -3.03
C ASP A 233 12.49 -18.82 -4.53
N PRO A 234 11.80 -19.86 -5.03
CA PRO A 234 11.37 -19.93 -6.42
C PRO A 234 10.53 -18.73 -6.88
N ARG A 235 9.84 -18.04 -5.95
CA ARG A 235 9.04 -16.84 -6.21
C ARG A 235 9.85 -15.54 -6.18
N THR A 236 11.15 -15.59 -5.92
CA THR A 236 12.00 -14.39 -5.94
C THR A 236 11.88 -13.72 -7.32
N PRO A 237 11.47 -12.44 -7.39
CA PRO A 237 11.33 -11.74 -8.66
C PRO A 237 12.71 -11.45 -9.26
N VAL A 238 12.87 -11.80 -10.53
CA VAL A 238 14.06 -11.57 -11.33
C VAL A 238 13.69 -10.87 -12.63
N LEU A 239 14.48 -9.85 -12.98
CA LEU A 239 14.45 -9.24 -14.29
C LEU A 239 15.37 -10.03 -15.21
N VAL A 240 14.80 -10.60 -16.28
CA VAL A 240 15.49 -11.53 -17.16
C VAL A 240 15.73 -11.01 -18.59
N GLY A 241 14.97 -10.00 -19.02
CA GLY A 241 15.10 -9.43 -20.36
C GLY A 241 14.81 -7.94 -20.38
N VAL A 242 15.62 -7.18 -21.14
CA VAL A 242 15.40 -5.74 -21.39
C VAL A 242 15.54 -5.42 -22.87
N GLY A 243 14.70 -4.51 -23.36
CA GLY A 243 14.72 -4.02 -24.72
C GLY A 243 14.42 -2.52 -24.76
N GLN A 244 15.15 -1.79 -25.58
CA GLN A 244 14.95 -0.35 -25.78
C GLN A 244 14.88 -0.02 -27.28
N ILE A 245 14.11 1.01 -27.60
CA ILE A 245 13.96 1.59 -28.94
C ILE A 245 14.12 3.10 -28.82
N THR A 246 14.89 3.68 -29.74
CA THR A 246 15.01 5.13 -29.93
C THR A 246 14.95 5.41 -31.43
N GLN A 247 13.89 6.06 -31.87
CA GLN A 247 13.64 6.37 -33.27
C GLN A 247 13.82 7.88 -33.51
N ARG A 248 15.06 8.30 -33.77
CA ARG A 248 15.42 9.72 -33.92
C ARG A 248 14.81 10.38 -35.18
N THR A 249 14.40 9.58 -36.15
CA THR A 249 13.69 10.04 -37.35
C THR A 249 12.23 9.58 -37.29
N PRO A 250 11.26 10.52 -37.27
CA PRO A 250 9.83 10.19 -37.22
C PRO A 250 9.43 9.12 -38.24
N ASP A 251 8.55 8.21 -37.83
CA ASP A 251 8.04 7.16 -38.72
C ASP A 251 7.24 7.77 -39.87
N SER A 252 7.59 7.44 -41.11
CA SER A 252 6.82 7.87 -42.28
C SER A 252 5.43 7.22 -42.34
N GLY A 253 5.26 6.06 -41.68
CA GLY A 253 3.97 5.40 -41.48
C GLY A 253 3.18 5.93 -40.28
N TYR A 254 3.75 6.84 -39.50
CA TYR A 254 3.16 7.41 -38.28
C TYR A 254 2.65 6.34 -37.29
N GLY A 255 3.45 5.30 -37.02
CA GLY A 255 3.11 4.25 -36.07
C GLY A 255 2.81 4.77 -34.65
N ASP A 256 1.91 4.08 -33.95
CA ASP A 256 1.46 4.48 -32.62
C ASP A 256 2.41 3.99 -31.49
N PRO A 257 2.38 4.62 -30.30
CA PRO A 257 3.22 4.24 -29.16
C PRO A 257 3.16 2.75 -28.79
N ALA A 258 2.00 2.10 -28.85
CA ALA A 258 1.89 0.67 -28.51
C ALA A 258 2.66 -0.23 -29.50
N ALA A 259 2.91 0.21 -30.75
CA ALA A 259 3.74 -0.53 -31.70
C ALA A 259 5.22 -0.46 -31.32
N LEU A 260 5.68 0.70 -30.85
CA LEU A 260 7.03 0.87 -30.30
C LEU A 260 7.22 0.00 -29.04
N ALA A 261 6.22 -0.03 -28.14
CA ALA A 261 6.21 -0.88 -26.95
C ALA A 261 6.35 -2.37 -27.28
N VAL A 262 5.54 -2.87 -28.24
CA VAL A 262 5.64 -4.26 -28.74
C VAL A 262 7.03 -4.56 -29.29
N THR A 263 7.62 -3.63 -30.04
CA THR A 263 8.97 -3.79 -30.58
C THR A 263 10.03 -3.85 -29.46
N ALA A 264 9.90 -3.01 -28.43
CA ALA A 264 10.77 -3.04 -27.27
C ALA A 264 10.64 -4.36 -26.48
N LEU A 265 9.43 -4.88 -26.30
CA LEU A 265 9.18 -6.20 -25.67
C LEU A 265 9.78 -7.36 -26.49
N ARG A 266 9.70 -7.31 -27.82
CA ARG A 266 10.37 -8.29 -28.68
C ARG A 266 11.89 -8.27 -28.51
N ARG A 267 12.50 -7.09 -28.35
CA ARG A 267 13.92 -6.95 -28.02
C ARG A 267 14.23 -7.51 -26.63
N ALA A 268 13.37 -7.27 -25.65
CA ALA A 268 13.50 -7.83 -24.31
C ALA A 268 13.46 -9.36 -24.32
N ALA A 269 12.55 -9.95 -25.10
CA ALA A 269 12.47 -11.39 -25.29
C ALA A 269 13.73 -11.96 -25.97
N ALA A 270 14.27 -11.26 -26.98
CA ALA A 270 15.53 -11.64 -27.61
C ALA A 270 16.71 -11.61 -26.61
N ASP A 271 16.79 -10.60 -25.74
CA ASP A 271 17.83 -10.46 -24.72
C ASP A 271 17.84 -11.61 -23.69
N THR A 272 16.68 -12.24 -23.44
CA THR A 272 16.58 -13.41 -22.55
C THR A 272 17.27 -14.65 -23.12
N GLY A 273 17.47 -14.72 -24.44
CA GLY A 273 17.90 -15.93 -25.16
C GLY A 273 16.80 -16.98 -25.40
N ALA A 274 15.59 -16.81 -24.82
CA ALA A 274 14.46 -17.72 -25.01
C ALA A 274 13.59 -17.38 -26.24
N GLY A 275 13.77 -16.19 -26.82
CA GLY A 275 13.07 -15.75 -28.03
C GLY A 275 11.64 -15.27 -27.79
N GLU A 276 10.97 -14.84 -28.86
CA GLU A 276 9.66 -14.14 -28.80
C GLU A 276 8.52 -15.00 -28.25
N GLU A 277 8.61 -16.34 -28.35
CA GLU A 277 7.62 -17.26 -27.76
C GLU A 277 7.46 -17.04 -26.25
N LEU A 278 8.51 -16.56 -25.58
CA LEU A 278 8.47 -16.23 -24.16
C LEU A 278 7.36 -15.22 -23.83
N LEU A 279 7.10 -14.25 -24.71
CA LEU A 279 6.09 -13.21 -24.48
C LEU A 279 4.68 -13.79 -24.38
N ARG A 280 4.41 -14.93 -25.04
CA ARG A 280 3.12 -15.63 -24.95
C ARG A 280 2.91 -16.35 -23.62
N ARG A 281 3.95 -16.50 -22.80
CA ARG A 281 3.88 -17.10 -21.46
C ARG A 281 3.53 -16.10 -20.36
N ALA A 282 3.44 -14.80 -20.69
CA ALA A 282 3.13 -13.77 -19.72
C ALA A 282 1.72 -13.92 -19.14
N ASP A 283 1.61 -13.71 -17.83
CA ASP A 283 0.34 -13.71 -17.10
C ASP A 283 -0.32 -12.33 -17.14
N ALA A 284 0.49 -11.28 -17.25
CA ALA A 284 0.02 -9.90 -17.25
C ALA A 284 0.92 -8.96 -18.07
N VAL A 285 0.33 -7.86 -18.54
CA VAL A 285 1.03 -6.72 -19.14
C VAL A 285 0.82 -5.48 -18.28
N PHE A 286 1.90 -4.96 -17.74
CA PHE A 286 1.93 -3.75 -16.91
C PHE A 286 2.48 -2.60 -17.76
N ALA A 287 1.61 -1.67 -18.12
CA ALA A 287 1.92 -0.56 -19.01
C ALA A 287 2.09 0.76 -18.24
N VAL A 288 3.10 1.54 -18.63
CA VAL A 288 3.19 2.95 -18.25
C VAL A 288 2.29 3.75 -19.16
N ALA A 289 1.42 4.57 -18.59
CA ALA A 289 0.50 5.42 -19.34
C ALA A 289 1.28 6.36 -20.27
N CYS A 290 0.85 6.42 -21.53
CA CYS A 290 1.48 7.20 -22.59
C CYS A 290 0.98 8.66 -22.55
N THR A 291 1.90 9.62 -22.67
CA THR A 291 1.59 11.06 -22.66
C THR A 291 1.22 11.59 -24.06
N SER A 292 1.87 11.08 -25.11
CA SER A 292 1.59 11.43 -26.51
C SER A 292 0.24 10.91 -27.02
N TRP A 293 -0.29 9.82 -26.43
CA TRP A 293 -1.62 9.30 -26.73
C TRP A 293 -2.26 8.61 -25.53
N GLN A 294 -3.46 9.03 -25.15
CA GLN A 294 -4.16 8.51 -23.97
C GLN A 294 -4.93 7.23 -24.32
N TYR A 295 -4.33 6.08 -24.00
CA TYR A 295 -5.01 4.79 -24.01
C TYR A 295 -5.78 4.59 -22.71
N ARG A 296 -6.97 4.00 -22.80
CA ARG A 296 -7.72 3.58 -21.60
C ARG A 296 -7.07 2.35 -20.97
N ASP A 297 -6.61 1.42 -21.80
CA ASP A 297 -5.80 0.27 -21.41
C ASP A 297 -4.79 -0.04 -22.53
N MET A 298 -3.59 0.51 -22.41
CA MET A 298 -2.49 0.26 -23.35
C MET A 298 -2.05 -1.21 -23.30
N GLY A 299 -2.11 -1.84 -22.12
CA GLY A 299 -1.76 -3.25 -21.91
C GLY A 299 -2.61 -4.17 -22.77
N ALA A 300 -3.91 -3.94 -22.87
CA ALA A 300 -4.81 -4.71 -23.72
C ALA A 300 -4.47 -4.59 -25.22
N VAL A 301 -4.11 -3.38 -25.68
CA VAL A 301 -3.66 -3.17 -27.07
C VAL A 301 -2.37 -3.92 -27.37
N ILE A 302 -1.42 -3.91 -26.43
CA ILE A 302 -0.14 -4.63 -26.53
C ILE A 302 -0.39 -6.14 -26.53
N ALA A 303 -1.21 -6.65 -25.61
CA ALA A 303 -1.57 -8.06 -25.50
C ALA A 303 -2.15 -8.59 -26.81
N GLN A 304 -3.12 -7.86 -27.37
CA GLN A 304 -3.72 -8.18 -28.66
C GLN A 304 -2.67 -8.29 -29.78
N ARG A 305 -1.72 -7.35 -29.85
CA ARG A 305 -0.66 -7.33 -30.87
C ARG A 305 0.39 -8.43 -30.70
N LEU A 306 0.59 -8.89 -29.46
CA LEU A 306 1.44 -10.05 -29.16
C LEU A 306 0.72 -11.38 -29.38
N GLY A 307 -0.60 -11.35 -29.67
CA GLY A 307 -1.42 -12.55 -29.84
C GLY A 307 -1.72 -13.25 -28.51
N VAL A 308 -1.76 -12.49 -27.41
CA VAL A 308 -2.03 -12.99 -26.05
C VAL A 308 -3.42 -12.54 -25.64
N ALA A 309 -4.26 -13.46 -25.18
CA ALA A 309 -5.65 -13.20 -24.81
C ALA A 309 -5.94 -13.70 -23.39
N GLY A 310 -6.88 -13.05 -22.70
CA GLY A 310 -7.30 -13.44 -21.35
C GLY A 310 -6.23 -13.22 -20.27
N ILE A 311 -5.33 -12.26 -20.48
CA ILE A 311 -4.31 -11.86 -19.49
C ILE A 311 -4.75 -10.63 -18.71
N ASP A 312 -4.19 -10.47 -17.51
CA ASP A 312 -4.40 -9.28 -16.71
C ASP A 312 -3.63 -8.08 -17.27
N THR A 313 -4.20 -6.90 -17.12
CA THR A 313 -3.54 -5.64 -17.49
C THR A 313 -3.46 -4.72 -16.29
N ALA A 314 -2.35 -4.00 -16.19
CA ALA A 314 -2.22 -2.90 -15.25
C ALA A 314 -1.71 -1.66 -15.98
N GLN A 315 -2.18 -0.48 -15.56
CA GLN A 315 -1.71 0.79 -16.12
C GLN A 315 -1.37 1.80 -15.03
N SER A 316 -0.26 2.52 -15.17
CA SER A 316 0.07 3.63 -14.28
C SER A 316 -0.94 4.77 -14.40
N SER A 317 -0.95 5.69 -13.42
CA SER A 317 -1.68 6.95 -13.51
C SER A 317 -1.34 7.69 -14.81
N PRO A 318 -2.30 8.40 -15.44
CA PRO A 318 -2.11 9.05 -16.75
C PRO A 318 -0.90 9.99 -16.84
N PHE A 319 -0.55 10.62 -15.72
CA PHE A 319 0.57 11.57 -15.65
C PHE A 319 1.50 11.25 -14.48
N GLY A 320 2.80 11.26 -14.75
CA GLY A 320 3.85 11.12 -13.76
C GLY A 320 5.01 10.25 -14.25
N GLY A 321 6.21 10.83 -14.28
CA GLY A 321 7.46 10.13 -14.56
C GLY A 321 7.85 9.06 -13.54
N ASP A 322 7.12 8.93 -12.43
CA ASP A 322 7.23 7.85 -11.45
C ASP A 322 6.76 6.50 -12.01
N GLY A 323 5.91 6.53 -13.04
CA GLY A 323 5.23 5.36 -13.59
C GLY A 323 6.16 4.19 -13.91
N GLY A 324 7.28 4.45 -14.61
CA GLY A 324 8.24 3.41 -15.03
C GLY A 324 8.74 2.52 -13.88
N GLN A 325 9.33 3.12 -12.84
CA GLN A 325 9.82 2.35 -11.68
C GLN A 325 8.66 1.83 -10.83
N LEU A 326 7.55 2.56 -10.73
CA LEU A 326 6.40 2.16 -9.92
C LEU A 326 5.76 0.87 -10.45
N VAL A 327 5.54 0.73 -11.76
CA VAL A 327 4.97 -0.50 -12.32
C VAL A 327 5.91 -1.69 -12.21
N ILE A 328 7.23 -1.48 -12.23
CA ILE A 328 8.23 -2.54 -11.95
C ILE A 328 8.12 -3.00 -10.50
N ASN A 329 7.96 -2.07 -9.56
CA ASN A 329 7.80 -2.39 -8.14
C ASN A 329 6.54 -3.22 -7.88
N GLU A 330 5.42 -2.87 -8.52
CA GLU A 330 4.15 -3.61 -8.42
C GLU A 330 4.24 -4.99 -9.09
N ALA A 331 4.88 -5.09 -10.26
CA ALA A 331 5.09 -6.38 -10.94
C ALA A 331 5.91 -7.34 -10.07
N ALA A 332 7.00 -6.85 -9.49
CA ALA A 332 7.84 -7.62 -8.57
C ALA A 332 7.09 -8.05 -7.30
N ALA A 333 6.20 -7.19 -6.78
CA ALA A 333 5.38 -7.50 -5.61
C ALA A 333 4.38 -8.62 -5.91
N ALA A 334 3.68 -8.54 -7.04
CA ALA A 334 2.73 -9.54 -7.48
C ALA A 334 3.40 -10.90 -7.73
N ILE A 335 4.60 -10.92 -8.31
CA ILE A 335 5.40 -12.15 -8.48
C ILE A 335 5.82 -12.72 -7.14
N ALA A 336 6.35 -11.89 -6.23
CA ALA A 336 6.76 -12.34 -4.90
C ALA A 336 5.59 -12.91 -4.07
N ALA A 337 4.39 -12.36 -4.26
CA ALA A 337 3.15 -12.85 -3.67
C ALA A 337 2.63 -14.15 -4.30
N GLY A 338 3.18 -14.55 -5.46
CA GLY A 338 2.72 -15.71 -6.23
C GLY A 338 1.45 -15.46 -7.03
N GLU A 339 1.11 -14.20 -7.30
CA GLU A 339 -0.02 -13.83 -8.16
C GLU A 339 0.30 -14.09 -9.64
N TYR A 340 1.54 -13.84 -10.06
CA TYR A 340 2.02 -14.02 -11.42
C TYR A 340 3.38 -14.74 -11.44
N ASP A 341 3.62 -15.55 -12.47
CA ASP A 341 4.92 -16.14 -12.76
C ASP A 341 5.75 -15.25 -13.68
N MET A 342 5.10 -14.54 -14.61
CA MET A 342 5.75 -13.67 -15.58
C MET A 342 4.91 -12.46 -15.94
N VAL A 343 5.50 -11.27 -15.83
CA VAL A 343 4.88 -9.98 -16.16
C VAL A 343 5.72 -9.26 -17.20
N LEU A 344 5.08 -8.78 -18.25
CA LEU A 344 5.68 -7.88 -19.23
C LEU A 344 5.47 -6.44 -18.77
N VAL A 345 6.55 -5.70 -18.59
CA VAL A 345 6.50 -4.29 -18.21
C VAL A 345 6.95 -3.43 -19.39
N THR A 346 6.19 -2.41 -19.76
CA THR A 346 6.54 -1.58 -20.93
C THR A 346 5.95 -0.18 -20.87
N GLY A 347 6.54 0.74 -21.63
CA GLY A 347 5.97 2.04 -21.94
C GLY A 347 6.58 2.59 -23.22
N ALA A 348 5.91 3.55 -23.83
CA ALA A 348 6.36 4.16 -25.07
C ALA A 348 5.79 5.56 -25.26
N GLU A 349 6.54 6.39 -26.00
CA GLU A 349 6.10 7.68 -26.51
C GLU A 349 6.40 7.78 -28.00
N ALA A 350 5.53 8.48 -28.73
CA ALA A 350 5.71 8.80 -30.14
C ALA A 350 5.53 10.32 -30.38
N GLY A 351 6.12 11.14 -29.51
CA GLY A 351 5.94 12.59 -29.53
C GLY A 351 6.57 13.28 -30.75
N ALA A 352 7.71 12.77 -31.24
CA ALA A 352 8.33 13.31 -32.46
C ALA A 352 7.53 12.96 -33.71
N THR A 353 7.00 11.74 -33.77
CA THR A 353 6.07 11.28 -34.82
C THR A 353 4.76 12.09 -34.81
N GLN A 354 4.16 12.31 -33.63
CA GLN A 354 2.97 13.16 -33.51
C GLN A 354 3.22 14.58 -33.99
N ALA A 355 4.34 15.19 -33.57
CA ALA A 355 4.70 16.54 -33.99
C ALA A 355 4.98 16.63 -35.50
N ALA A 356 5.54 15.59 -36.11
CA ALA A 356 5.76 15.52 -37.55
C ALA A 356 4.44 15.42 -38.33
N ALA A 357 3.51 14.56 -37.89
CA ALA A 357 2.18 14.43 -38.50
C ALA A 357 1.42 15.77 -38.45
N GLN A 358 1.45 16.45 -37.31
CA GLN A 358 0.83 17.76 -37.14
C GLN A 358 1.39 18.81 -38.11
N ARG A 359 2.73 18.87 -38.28
CA ARG A 359 3.35 19.79 -39.26
C ARG A 359 2.99 19.46 -40.71
N ALA A 360 2.78 18.18 -41.01
CA ALA A 360 2.38 17.71 -42.33
C ALA A 360 0.87 17.82 -42.59
N GLY A 361 0.06 18.21 -41.58
CA GLY A 361 -1.40 18.25 -41.69
C GLY A 361 -2.04 16.85 -41.81
N VAL A 362 -1.37 15.82 -41.30
CA VAL A 362 -1.85 14.42 -41.33
C VAL A 362 -2.59 14.11 -40.03
N GLU A 363 -3.82 13.59 -40.15
CA GLU A 363 -4.58 13.08 -39.01
C GLU A 363 -4.11 11.68 -38.62
N LEU A 364 -3.81 11.47 -37.33
CA LEU A 364 -3.32 10.19 -36.82
C LEU A 364 -4.47 9.21 -36.61
N SER A 365 -4.33 7.99 -37.13
CA SER A 365 -5.30 6.89 -36.98
C SER A 365 -4.95 5.93 -35.83
N TRP A 366 -4.38 6.47 -34.74
CA TRP A 366 -3.95 5.68 -33.59
C TRP A 366 -5.15 5.05 -32.85
N PRO A 367 -4.98 3.89 -32.19
CA PRO A 367 -6.09 3.15 -31.60
C PRO A 367 -6.89 3.96 -30.57
N GLN A 368 -8.22 3.88 -30.66
CA GLN A 368 -9.15 4.43 -29.67
C GLN A 368 -9.95 3.28 -29.04
N GLN A 369 -10.20 3.36 -27.73
CA GLN A 369 -10.90 2.34 -26.96
C GLN A 369 -12.24 2.87 -26.45
N GLY A 370 -13.24 1.99 -26.35
CA GLY A 370 -14.57 2.33 -25.82
C GLY A 370 -14.52 2.82 -24.37
N SER A 371 -15.56 3.53 -23.94
CA SER A 371 -15.59 4.15 -22.60
C SER A 371 -15.67 3.13 -21.46
N GLU A 372 -16.07 1.91 -21.77
CA GLU A 372 -16.13 0.74 -20.89
C GLU A 372 -14.77 0.05 -20.68
N VAL A 373 -13.79 0.34 -21.53
CA VAL A 373 -12.46 -0.26 -21.41
C VAL A 373 -11.70 0.37 -20.24
N ALA A 374 -11.15 -0.49 -19.39
CA ALA A 374 -10.28 -0.15 -18.26
C ALA A 374 -9.31 -1.31 -18.00
N PRO A 375 -8.11 -1.04 -17.47
CA PRO A 375 -7.19 -2.09 -17.07
C PRO A 375 -7.75 -2.87 -15.89
N THR A 376 -7.30 -4.12 -15.71
CA THR A 376 -7.63 -4.90 -14.49
C THR A 376 -7.21 -4.16 -13.23
N ARG A 377 -6.09 -3.42 -13.29
CA ARG A 377 -5.55 -2.64 -12.16
C ARG A 377 -5.07 -1.25 -12.59
N SER A 378 -5.35 -0.23 -11.80
CA SER A 378 -4.74 1.09 -11.93
C SER A 378 -3.68 1.30 -10.85
N ILE A 379 -2.50 1.76 -11.25
CA ILE A 379 -1.32 1.89 -10.37
C ILE A 379 -0.97 3.38 -10.20
N GLY A 380 -0.79 3.82 -8.95
CA GLY A 380 -0.40 5.19 -8.62
C GLY A 380 -1.58 6.09 -8.26
N ILE A 381 -1.31 7.39 -8.12
CA ILE A 381 -2.27 8.40 -7.64
C ILE A 381 -2.58 9.37 -8.77
N ASP A 382 -3.86 9.50 -9.12
CA ASP A 382 -4.37 10.47 -10.09
C ASP A 382 -5.09 11.61 -9.36
N LYS A 383 -4.32 12.64 -9.01
CA LYS A 383 -4.82 13.86 -8.34
C LYS A 383 -4.31 15.08 -9.12
N PRO A 384 -5.05 16.22 -9.16
CA PRO A 384 -4.62 17.42 -9.86
C PRO A 384 -3.24 17.91 -9.39
N ALA A 385 -2.38 18.27 -10.34
CA ALA A 385 -1.01 18.69 -10.03
C ALA A 385 -0.90 20.01 -9.28
N ASN A 386 -1.89 20.89 -9.45
CA ASN A 386 -1.84 22.25 -8.93
C ASN A 386 -3.05 22.63 -8.09
N ASN A 387 -2.82 23.49 -7.09
CA ASN A 387 -3.88 24.22 -6.39
C ASN A 387 -4.20 25.55 -7.12
N PRO A 388 -5.28 26.26 -6.75
CA PRO A 388 -5.66 27.51 -7.41
C PRO A 388 -4.60 28.61 -7.38
N ALA A 389 -3.79 28.70 -6.32
CA ALA A 389 -2.74 29.71 -6.21
C ALA A 389 -1.59 29.44 -7.20
N GLU A 390 -1.17 28.18 -7.33
CA GLU A 390 -0.17 27.77 -8.32
C GLU A 390 -0.68 27.98 -9.75
N THR A 391 -1.93 27.62 -10.02
CA THR A 391 -2.55 27.87 -11.33
C THR A 391 -2.59 29.37 -11.65
N ALA A 392 -3.01 30.22 -10.71
CA ALA A 392 -3.07 31.66 -10.89
C ALA A 392 -1.69 32.28 -11.16
N ALA A 393 -0.63 31.73 -10.56
CA ALA A 393 0.75 32.17 -10.79
C ALA A 393 1.35 31.67 -12.13
N GLY A 394 0.66 30.80 -12.86
CA GLY A 394 1.16 30.21 -14.11
C GLY A 394 2.14 29.05 -13.91
N LEU A 395 2.09 28.39 -12.74
CA LEU A 395 2.94 27.25 -12.38
C LEU A 395 2.40 25.90 -12.92
N ILE A 396 1.35 25.92 -13.75
CA ILE A 396 0.89 24.75 -14.50
C ILE A 396 1.96 24.24 -15.49
N ALA A 397 2.74 25.16 -16.06
CA ALA A 397 3.87 24.82 -16.92
C ALA A 397 5.01 24.27 -16.06
N PRO A 398 5.43 23.00 -16.22
CA PRO A 398 6.43 22.40 -15.33
C PRO A 398 7.74 23.16 -15.26
N ILE A 399 8.19 23.72 -16.39
CA ILE A 399 9.40 24.55 -16.44
C ILE A 399 9.39 25.69 -15.42
N ASN A 400 8.26 26.40 -15.28
CA ASN A 400 8.16 27.53 -14.35
C ASN A 400 8.23 27.05 -12.90
N MET A 401 7.59 25.91 -12.59
CA MET A 401 7.66 25.32 -11.25
C MET A 401 9.08 24.85 -10.93
N TYR A 402 9.74 24.10 -11.82
CA TYR A 402 11.10 23.63 -11.58
C TYR A 402 12.12 24.78 -11.53
N ALA A 403 11.91 25.87 -12.28
CA ALA A 403 12.76 27.05 -12.20
C ALA A 403 12.59 27.78 -10.84
N LEU A 404 11.35 27.85 -10.34
CA LEU A 404 11.05 28.37 -9.01
C LEU A 404 11.70 27.50 -7.92
N LEU A 405 11.64 26.17 -8.06
CA LEU A 405 12.32 25.23 -7.16
C LEU A 405 13.84 25.41 -7.19
N GLU A 406 14.44 25.62 -8.36
CA GLU A 406 15.87 25.88 -8.50
C GLU A 406 16.28 27.18 -7.81
N SER A 407 15.46 28.23 -7.95
CA SER A 407 15.64 29.49 -7.24
C SER A 407 15.61 29.30 -5.72
N ALA A 408 14.67 28.51 -5.19
CA ALA A 408 14.63 28.15 -3.77
C ALA A 408 15.85 27.30 -3.35
N ASN A 409 16.32 26.39 -4.21
CA ASN A 409 17.50 25.57 -3.95
C ASN A 409 18.77 26.43 -3.93
N ARG A 410 18.90 27.41 -4.83
CA ARG A 410 19.96 28.42 -4.82
C ARG A 410 19.95 29.23 -3.51
N HIS A 411 18.77 29.64 -3.05
CA HIS A 411 18.60 30.32 -1.77
C HIS A 411 19.16 29.47 -0.62
N ARG A 412 18.72 28.20 -0.53
CA ARG A 412 19.17 27.25 0.49
C ARG A 412 20.69 27.06 0.48
N LEU A 413 21.30 27.03 -0.70
CA LEU A 413 22.75 26.86 -0.87
C LEU A 413 23.56 28.14 -0.64
N GLY A 414 22.91 29.31 -0.53
CA GLY A 414 23.58 30.60 -0.36
C GLY A 414 24.47 31.01 -1.54
N ARG A 415 24.18 30.50 -2.76
CA ARG A 415 25.01 30.75 -3.95
C ARG A 415 24.61 32.03 -4.68
N SER A 416 25.60 32.71 -5.25
CA SER A 416 25.34 33.78 -6.22
C SER A 416 24.67 33.21 -7.49
N PRO A 417 23.99 34.02 -8.31
CA PRO A 417 23.43 33.55 -9.58
C PRO A 417 24.48 32.90 -10.50
N GLY A 418 25.69 33.48 -10.58
CA GLY A 418 26.78 32.97 -11.42
C GLY A 418 27.32 31.63 -10.94
N ASP A 419 27.70 31.51 -9.66
CA ASP A 419 28.24 30.27 -9.11
C ASP A 419 27.21 29.12 -9.19
N HIS A 420 25.92 29.45 -9.07
CA HIS A 420 24.86 28.47 -9.19
C HIS A 420 24.67 27.99 -10.64
N ALA A 421 24.68 28.91 -11.61
CA ALA A 421 24.58 28.57 -13.03
C ALA A 421 25.77 27.69 -13.49
N GLU A 422 26.99 28.01 -13.06
CA GLU A 422 28.19 27.20 -13.33
C GLU A 422 28.03 25.78 -12.77
N ALA A 423 27.66 25.64 -11.49
CA ALA A 423 27.49 24.34 -10.86
C ALA A 423 26.38 23.48 -11.52
N VAL A 424 25.28 24.11 -11.94
CA VAL A 424 24.20 23.44 -12.68
C VAL A 424 24.68 22.98 -14.06
N ALA A 425 25.39 23.84 -14.79
CA ALA A 425 25.89 23.53 -16.12
C ALA A 425 26.95 22.42 -16.09
N GLU A 426 27.83 22.39 -15.08
CA GLU A 426 28.78 21.29 -14.87
C GLU A 426 28.08 19.95 -14.60
N LEU A 427 27.04 19.95 -13.75
CA LEU A 427 26.22 18.76 -13.52
C LEU A 427 25.61 18.27 -14.83
N TRP A 428 25.01 19.18 -15.60
CA TRP A 428 24.34 18.83 -16.85
C TRP A 428 25.32 18.39 -17.94
N SER A 429 26.53 18.97 -17.98
CA SER A 429 27.60 18.54 -18.88
C SER A 429 27.97 17.07 -18.64
N ARG A 430 28.11 16.65 -17.37
CA ARG A 430 28.36 15.23 -17.02
C ARG A 430 27.23 14.30 -17.48
N LEU A 431 25.97 14.73 -17.38
CA LEU A 431 24.83 13.96 -17.91
C LEU A 431 24.89 13.85 -19.43
N SER A 432 25.27 14.92 -20.13
CA SER A 432 25.44 14.89 -21.60
C SER A 432 26.56 13.94 -22.03
N ALA A 433 27.66 13.87 -21.27
CA ALA A 433 28.75 12.94 -21.53
C ALA A 433 28.30 11.47 -21.37
N VAL A 434 27.40 11.19 -20.42
CA VAL A 434 26.76 9.87 -20.30
C VAL A 434 25.88 9.58 -21.52
N ALA A 435 25.03 10.53 -21.94
CA ALA A 435 24.17 10.38 -23.12
C ALA A 435 24.96 10.13 -24.41
N ALA A 436 26.08 10.83 -24.61
CA ALA A 436 26.96 10.64 -25.77
C ALA A 436 27.50 9.21 -25.93
N ARG A 437 27.58 8.46 -24.82
CA ARG A 437 28.03 7.06 -24.79
C ARG A 437 26.88 6.05 -24.71
N ASN A 438 25.63 6.51 -24.64
CA ASN A 438 24.45 5.66 -24.57
C ASN A 438 23.82 5.50 -25.96
N GLU A 439 23.82 4.28 -26.50
CA GLU A 439 23.24 3.95 -27.81
C GLU A 439 21.77 4.41 -27.94
N TYR A 440 21.03 4.39 -26.84
CA TYR A 440 19.61 4.73 -26.79
C TYR A 440 19.35 6.22 -26.52
N ALA A 441 20.37 7.05 -26.28
CA ALA A 441 20.16 8.47 -26.01
C ALA A 441 19.60 9.22 -27.22
N TRP A 442 18.54 10.00 -27.05
CA TRP A 442 17.98 10.79 -28.15
C TRP A 442 19.01 11.73 -28.79
N GLN A 443 19.81 12.41 -27.96
CA GLN A 443 20.86 13.34 -28.37
C GLN A 443 22.24 12.84 -27.91
N PRO A 444 22.94 12.03 -28.72
CA PRO A 444 24.24 11.48 -28.39
C PRO A 444 25.37 12.48 -28.70
N GLU A 445 25.24 13.72 -28.21
CA GLU A 445 26.24 14.78 -28.30
C GLU A 445 26.67 15.18 -26.88
N GLU A 446 27.97 15.34 -26.67
CA GLU A 446 28.53 15.86 -25.42
C GLU A 446 28.62 17.39 -25.50
N PHE A 447 28.18 18.06 -24.44
CA PHE A 447 28.18 19.52 -24.32
C PHE A 447 29.07 19.92 -23.13
N ASP A 448 29.96 20.88 -23.34
CA ASP A 448 30.67 21.52 -22.25
C ASP A 448 29.75 22.42 -21.41
N ALA A 449 30.16 22.72 -20.17
CA ALA A 449 29.38 23.51 -19.24
C ALA A 449 29.13 24.93 -19.75
N ASP A 450 30.13 25.56 -20.39
CA ASP A 450 30.00 26.93 -20.94
C ASP A 450 28.88 27.02 -21.99
N ARG A 451 28.79 26.05 -22.90
CA ARG A 451 27.74 25.98 -23.92
C ARG A 451 26.36 25.72 -23.33
N ILE A 452 26.28 24.93 -22.25
CA ILE A 452 25.02 24.69 -21.53
C ILE A 452 24.56 25.98 -20.84
N ALA A 453 25.45 26.68 -20.15
CA ALA A 453 25.12 27.90 -19.41
C ALA A 453 24.83 29.11 -20.31
N THR A 454 25.43 29.18 -21.51
CA THR A 454 25.38 30.37 -22.37
C THR A 454 24.13 30.38 -23.26
N PRO A 455 23.24 31.37 -23.13
CA PRO A 455 22.11 31.50 -24.03
C PRO A 455 22.52 31.80 -25.47
N GLY A 456 21.87 31.16 -26.43
CA GLY A 456 22.12 31.38 -27.86
C GLY A 456 20.95 30.93 -28.74
N PRO A 457 21.05 31.03 -30.08
CA PRO A 457 19.97 30.67 -31.00
C PRO A 457 19.47 29.22 -30.81
N ASP A 458 20.38 28.29 -30.57
CA ASP A 458 20.06 26.87 -30.35
C ASP A 458 19.87 26.50 -28.87
N ASN A 459 20.24 27.40 -27.96
CA ASN A 459 20.14 27.26 -26.52
C ASN A 459 19.50 28.50 -25.85
N ARG A 460 18.35 28.96 -26.34
CA ARG A 460 17.71 30.17 -25.80
C ARG A 460 17.32 30.01 -24.32
N MET A 461 17.12 31.13 -23.63
CA MET A 461 16.43 31.15 -22.34
C MET A 461 15.00 30.61 -22.47
N VAL A 462 14.58 29.81 -21.50
CA VAL A 462 13.18 29.33 -21.39
C VAL A 462 12.53 29.90 -20.14
N SER A 463 13.22 29.83 -19.01
CA SER A 463 12.75 30.35 -17.73
C SER A 463 13.95 30.48 -16.80
N THR A 464 14.25 31.66 -16.26
CA THR A 464 15.44 31.84 -15.40
C THR A 464 15.40 30.86 -14.21
N PRO A 465 16.46 30.04 -13.97
CA PRO A 465 17.79 30.12 -14.58
C PRO A 465 18.02 29.25 -15.83
N TYR A 466 17.03 28.47 -16.26
CA TYR A 466 17.17 27.48 -17.31
C TYR A 466 17.17 28.03 -18.74
N THR A 467 18.19 27.61 -19.46
CA THR A 467 18.28 27.54 -20.91
C THR A 467 17.60 26.29 -21.46
N LYS A 468 17.47 26.20 -22.78
CA LYS A 468 16.85 25.05 -23.46
C LYS A 468 17.59 23.73 -23.19
N LEU A 469 18.92 23.75 -23.09
CA LEU A 469 19.75 22.57 -22.82
C LEU A 469 19.66 22.11 -21.36
N GLU A 470 18.98 22.84 -20.48
CA GLU A 470 18.72 22.42 -19.09
C GLU A 470 17.29 21.90 -18.90
N CYS A 471 16.51 21.83 -19.99
CA CYS A 471 15.12 21.37 -19.98
C CYS A 471 15.00 19.93 -20.50
N ALA A 472 14.04 19.18 -19.98
CA ALA A 472 13.68 17.87 -20.52
C ALA A 472 13.25 17.96 -22.01
N ASN A 473 13.67 16.99 -22.82
CA ASN A 473 13.23 16.86 -24.21
C ASN A 473 12.10 15.81 -24.32
N LEU A 474 10.86 16.28 -24.36
CA LEU A 474 9.67 15.42 -24.41
C LEU A 474 9.24 15.03 -25.83
N THR A 475 9.83 15.64 -26.86
CA THR A 475 9.48 15.36 -28.27
C THR A 475 10.38 14.23 -28.79
N VAL A 476 10.13 13.03 -28.28
CA VAL A 476 10.91 11.82 -28.61
C VAL A 476 10.01 10.66 -29.00
N ASP A 477 10.56 9.76 -29.83
CA ASP A 477 9.97 8.46 -30.14
C ASP A 477 10.83 7.36 -29.52
N MET A 478 10.41 6.86 -28.37
CA MET A 478 11.19 5.91 -27.57
C MET A 478 10.28 4.94 -26.84
N ALA A 479 10.76 3.71 -26.64
CA ALA A 479 10.06 2.70 -25.87
C ALA A 479 11.02 1.78 -25.12
N SER A 480 10.56 1.27 -23.98
CA SER A 480 11.26 0.24 -23.21
C SER A 480 10.34 -0.96 -22.99
N GLY A 481 10.94 -2.15 -22.98
CA GLY A 481 10.28 -3.41 -22.68
C GLY A 481 11.13 -4.20 -21.70
N ILE A 482 10.49 -4.77 -20.68
CA ILE A 482 11.14 -5.46 -19.58
C ILE A 482 10.34 -6.75 -19.31
N VAL A 483 11.06 -7.87 -19.12
CA VAL A 483 10.47 -9.14 -18.68
C VAL A 483 10.88 -9.38 -17.24
N VAL A 484 9.90 -9.38 -16.34
CA VAL A 484 10.07 -9.74 -14.93
C VAL A 484 9.36 -11.07 -14.69
N CYS A 485 10.01 -12.01 -14.03
CA CYS A 485 9.40 -13.30 -13.70
C CYS A 485 9.89 -13.84 -12.36
N SER A 486 9.24 -14.89 -11.88
CA SER A 486 9.75 -15.67 -10.75
C SER A 486 11.04 -16.39 -11.15
N ALA A 487 11.95 -16.60 -10.20
CA ALA A 487 13.16 -17.37 -10.44
C ALA A 487 12.85 -18.78 -10.99
N ALA A 488 11.73 -19.39 -10.55
CA ALA A 488 11.23 -20.65 -11.10
C ALA A 488 10.83 -20.55 -12.56
N ALA A 489 10.07 -19.53 -12.95
CA ALA A 489 9.68 -19.31 -14.33
C ALA A 489 10.90 -19.03 -15.23
N ALA A 490 11.90 -18.29 -14.72
CA ALA A 490 13.16 -18.08 -15.42
C ALA A 490 13.91 -19.39 -15.67
N GLN A 491 14.01 -20.26 -14.65
CA GLN A 491 14.66 -21.57 -14.77
C GLN A 491 13.90 -22.51 -15.72
N GLU A 492 12.57 -22.54 -15.64
CA GLU A 492 11.72 -23.35 -16.53
C GLU A 492 11.81 -22.87 -17.99
N ALA A 493 11.94 -21.56 -18.20
CA ALA A 493 12.18 -20.97 -19.51
C ALA A 493 13.62 -21.20 -20.05
N GLY A 494 14.50 -21.84 -19.27
CA GLY A 494 15.88 -22.10 -19.68
C GLY A 494 16.75 -20.85 -19.76
N ILE A 495 16.35 -19.76 -19.10
CA ILE A 495 17.09 -18.49 -19.12
C ILE A 495 18.34 -18.63 -18.25
N ALA A 496 19.49 -18.33 -18.83
CA ALA A 496 20.77 -18.43 -18.13
C ALA A 496 20.85 -17.44 -16.94
N GLN A 497 21.40 -17.89 -15.81
CA GLN A 497 21.40 -17.10 -14.56
C GLN A 497 22.28 -15.85 -14.60
N ASP A 498 23.26 -15.78 -15.51
CA ASP A 498 24.04 -14.57 -15.78
C ASP A 498 23.21 -13.43 -16.40
N LYS A 499 22.00 -13.74 -16.90
CA LYS A 499 21.00 -12.75 -17.30
C LYS A 499 20.13 -12.27 -16.14
N TRP A 500 20.16 -12.91 -14.98
CA TRP A 500 19.23 -12.57 -13.90
C TRP A 500 19.72 -11.34 -13.15
N ILE A 501 18.87 -10.31 -13.09
CA ILE A 501 19.04 -9.18 -12.19
C ILE A 501 17.92 -9.25 -11.14
N PHE A 502 18.30 -9.43 -9.89
CA PHE A 502 17.39 -9.46 -8.77
C PHE A 502 16.93 -8.06 -8.42
N ILE A 503 15.65 -7.95 -8.07
CA ILE A 503 15.04 -6.74 -7.52
C ILE A 503 15.06 -6.92 -6.00
N HIS A 504 15.87 -6.12 -5.30
CA HIS A 504 16.07 -6.28 -3.85
C HIS A 504 14.93 -5.65 -3.06
N ALA A 505 14.55 -4.43 -3.43
CA ALA A 505 13.45 -3.69 -2.84
C ALA A 505 12.92 -2.65 -3.83
N GLY A 506 11.65 -2.33 -3.70
CA GLY A 506 11.03 -1.15 -4.29
C GLY A 506 10.45 -0.28 -3.19
N ALA A 507 10.44 1.04 -3.35
CA ALA A 507 9.64 1.92 -2.49
C ALA A 507 8.93 3.00 -3.30
N SER A 508 7.76 3.43 -2.83
CA SER A 508 7.06 4.56 -3.41
C SER A 508 6.30 5.39 -2.38
N GLY A 509 6.18 6.68 -2.64
CA GLY A 509 5.46 7.63 -1.81
C GLY A 509 5.42 9.00 -2.46
N HIS A 510 4.94 10.01 -1.71
CA HIS A 510 4.87 11.37 -2.21
C HIS A 510 5.16 12.40 -1.11
N ASP A 511 5.72 13.54 -1.50
CA ASP A 511 5.82 14.72 -0.64
C ASP A 511 4.45 15.37 -0.43
N GLU A 512 4.38 16.46 0.34
CA GLU A 512 3.20 17.32 0.33
C GLU A 512 2.81 17.66 -1.11
N TRP A 513 1.53 17.43 -1.41
CA TRP A 513 1.08 17.19 -2.77
C TRP A 513 1.21 18.45 -3.62
N PHE A 514 0.75 19.58 -3.07
CA PHE A 514 0.92 20.89 -3.69
C PHE A 514 2.27 21.46 -3.26
N THR A 515 3.12 21.76 -4.24
CA THR A 515 4.48 22.25 -4.02
C THR A 515 4.49 23.52 -3.17
N SER A 516 3.54 24.41 -3.43
CA SER A 516 3.34 25.67 -2.71
C SER A 516 2.89 25.49 -1.26
N GLU A 517 2.51 24.28 -0.84
CA GLU A 517 2.14 23.97 0.53
C GLU A 517 3.27 23.30 1.33
N ARG A 518 4.38 22.95 0.68
CA ARG A 518 5.55 22.39 1.37
C ARG A 518 6.12 23.38 2.39
N GLY A 519 6.59 22.87 3.53
CA GLY A 519 7.32 23.69 4.50
C GLY A 519 8.53 24.39 3.86
N GLU A 520 9.20 23.71 2.95
CA GLU A 520 10.31 24.21 2.14
C GLU A 520 10.17 23.72 0.68
N LEU A 521 10.36 24.61 -0.29
CA LEU A 521 10.22 24.28 -1.71
C LEU A 521 11.29 23.29 -2.19
N ALA A 522 12.53 23.49 -1.76
CA ALA A 522 13.70 22.78 -2.27
C ALA A 522 14.07 21.52 -1.48
N ALA A 523 13.15 20.93 -0.70
CA ALA A 523 13.38 19.71 0.07
C ALA A 523 12.40 18.59 -0.31
N SER A 524 12.80 17.33 -0.11
CA SER A 524 11.94 16.16 -0.31
C SER A 524 12.10 15.14 0.81
N PRO A 525 11.35 15.29 1.93
CA PRO A 525 11.24 14.27 2.97
C PRO A 525 10.86 12.89 2.42
N ALA A 526 10.08 12.84 1.34
CA ALA A 526 9.71 11.59 0.69
C ALA A 526 10.93 10.86 0.11
N ILE A 527 11.78 11.52 -0.70
CA ILE A 527 12.97 10.85 -1.27
C ILE A 527 13.89 10.34 -0.15
N ALA A 528 14.14 11.14 0.88
CA ALA A 528 14.98 10.74 2.00
C ALA A 528 14.43 9.49 2.70
N THR A 529 13.12 9.49 2.99
CA THR A 529 12.46 8.37 3.68
C THR A 529 12.44 7.11 2.83
N LEU A 530 12.12 7.23 1.54
CA LEU A 530 12.07 6.10 0.61
C LEU A 530 13.47 5.51 0.36
N GLY A 531 14.48 6.37 0.16
CA GLY A 531 15.87 5.98 -0.02
C GLY A 531 16.40 5.18 1.16
N ARG A 532 16.20 5.69 2.38
CA ARG A 532 16.54 4.96 3.61
C ARG A 532 15.83 3.60 3.66
N ALA A 533 14.52 3.56 3.40
CA ALA A 533 13.74 2.32 3.48
C ALA A 533 14.24 1.24 2.49
N VAL A 534 14.53 1.59 1.23
CA VAL A 534 15.02 0.60 0.25
C VAL A 534 16.43 0.12 0.56
N LEU A 535 17.32 1.01 1.04
CA LEU A 535 18.69 0.65 1.40
C LEU A 535 18.73 -0.25 2.64
N GLU A 536 17.98 0.11 3.68
CA GLU A 536 17.84 -0.70 4.90
C GLU A 536 17.26 -2.09 4.61
N HIS A 537 16.19 -2.19 3.82
CA HIS A 537 15.61 -3.48 3.43
C HIS A 537 16.58 -4.33 2.61
N SER A 538 17.36 -3.69 1.74
CA SER A 538 18.37 -4.36 0.91
C SER A 538 19.63 -4.74 1.71
N GLY A 539 19.78 -4.26 2.95
CA GLY A 539 20.93 -4.55 3.81
C GLY A 539 22.23 -3.88 3.34
N ILE A 540 22.14 -2.76 2.63
CA ILE A 540 23.30 -2.02 2.09
C ILE A 540 23.24 -0.54 2.47
N GLY A 541 24.40 0.12 2.53
CA GLY A 541 24.48 1.58 2.60
C GLY A 541 24.58 2.24 1.22
N VAL A 542 24.47 3.57 1.18
CA VAL A 542 24.55 4.37 -0.06
C VAL A 542 25.90 4.22 -0.76
N GLU A 543 26.97 3.95 0.00
CA GLU A 543 28.32 3.70 -0.48
C GLU A 543 28.46 2.43 -1.33
N ALA A 544 27.55 1.46 -1.17
CA ALA A 544 27.54 0.23 -1.96
C ALA A 544 26.98 0.43 -3.38
N LEU A 545 26.29 1.54 -3.63
CA LEU A 545 25.71 1.84 -4.94
C LEU A 545 26.81 2.22 -5.92
N THR A 546 27.06 1.35 -6.90
CA THR A 546 28.03 1.56 -7.97
C THR A 546 27.43 2.32 -9.15
N HIS A 547 26.17 2.04 -9.45
CA HIS A 547 25.44 2.69 -10.54
C HIS A 547 24.19 3.39 -10.00
N VAL A 548 23.97 4.63 -10.44
CA VAL A 548 22.81 5.42 -10.02
C VAL A 548 22.15 6.05 -11.23
N ASP A 549 20.82 6.00 -11.28
CA ASP A 549 20.03 6.83 -12.17
C ASP A 549 19.01 7.64 -11.37
N LEU A 550 19.32 8.93 -11.20
CA LEU A 550 18.42 9.90 -10.61
C LEU A 550 17.54 10.50 -11.72
N TYR A 551 16.22 10.57 -11.47
CA TYR A 551 15.30 11.13 -12.44
C TYR A 551 15.66 12.60 -12.74
N ALA A 552 15.98 12.90 -14.00
CA ALA A 552 16.64 14.14 -14.39
C ALA A 552 15.85 14.92 -15.46
N CYS A 553 14.65 15.39 -15.11
CA CYS A 553 13.88 16.29 -15.97
C CYS A 553 14.42 17.72 -15.97
N PHE A 554 14.93 18.16 -14.82
CA PHE A 554 15.54 19.46 -14.58
C PHE A 554 16.65 19.32 -13.53
N PRO A 555 17.68 20.18 -13.55
CA PRO A 555 18.80 20.13 -12.61
C PRO A 555 18.41 20.07 -11.14
N VAL A 556 17.44 20.88 -10.70
CA VAL A 556 17.01 20.89 -9.31
C VAL A 556 16.48 19.53 -8.83
N ALA A 557 15.86 18.73 -9.70
CA ALA A 557 15.35 17.41 -9.32
C ALA A 557 16.49 16.46 -8.93
N VAL A 558 17.59 16.50 -9.69
CA VAL A 558 18.81 15.73 -9.42
C VAL A 558 19.51 16.25 -8.18
N GLN A 559 19.61 17.57 -8.02
CA GLN A 559 20.21 18.21 -6.84
C GLN A 559 19.48 17.82 -5.55
N ILE A 560 18.15 17.88 -5.56
CA ILE A 560 17.33 17.47 -4.42
C ILE A 560 17.52 15.98 -4.17
N ALA A 561 17.33 15.13 -5.18
CA ALA A 561 17.43 13.69 -5.00
C ALA A 561 18.81 13.23 -4.49
N ALA A 562 19.90 13.78 -5.04
CA ALA A 562 21.25 13.45 -4.60
C ALA A 562 21.45 13.81 -3.13
N ARG A 563 21.04 15.02 -2.71
CA ARG A 563 21.15 15.46 -1.32
C ARG A 563 20.32 14.61 -0.37
N GLU A 564 19.05 14.34 -0.70
CA GLU A 564 18.16 13.55 0.17
C GLU A 564 18.59 12.08 0.29
N LEU A 565 19.29 11.54 -0.72
CA LEU A 565 19.87 10.19 -0.70
C LEU A 565 21.29 10.14 -0.10
N GLY A 566 21.92 11.28 0.17
CA GLY A 566 23.31 11.33 0.64
C GLY A 566 24.35 11.01 -0.44
N LEU A 567 24.04 11.26 -1.71
CA LEU A 567 24.95 11.11 -2.85
C LEU A 567 25.69 12.43 -3.13
N ALA A 568 27.00 12.34 -3.36
CA ALA A 568 27.78 13.48 -3.81
C ALA A 568 27.40 13.84 -5.25
N ILE A 569 27.21 15.14 -5.51
CA ILE A 569 26.70 15.64 -6.79
C ILE A 569 27.75 15.67 -7.91
N ASP A 570 29.01 15.68 -7.50
CA ASP A 570 30.22 15.87 -8.30
C ASP A 570 31.14 14.65 -8.26
N ASP A 571 30.67 13.50 -7.77
CA ASP A 571 31.43 12.24 -7.75
C ASP A 571 31.72 11.77 -9.19
N PRO A 572 32.97 11.87 -9.69
CA PRO A 572 33.28 11.48 -11.06
C PRO A 572 33.28 9.95 -11.23
N ALA A 573 33.43 9.18 -10.15
CA ALA A 573 33.39 7.72 -10.18
C ALA A 573 31.96 7.19 -10.24
N ARG A 574 30.96 8.02 -9.87
CA ARG A 574 29.56 7.63 -9.81
C ARG A 574 28.66 8.70 -10.44
N PRO A 575 28.57 8.73 -11.78
CA PRO A 575 27.60 9.57 -12.46
C PRO A 575 26.19 9.34 -11.90
N LEU A 576 25.45 10.43 -11.69
CA LEU A 576 24.07 10.39 -11.16
C LEU A 576 23.02 9.97 -12.21
N SER A 577 23.45 9.53 -13.38
CA SER A 577 22.61 8.95 -14.42
C SER A 577 23.38 7.87 -15.17
N VAL A 578 22.69 6.80 -15.54
CA VAL A 578 23.20 5.80 -16.49
C VAL A 578 22.70 6.04 -17.91
N THR A 579 21.64 6.85 -18.05
CA THR A 579 20.97 7.14 -19.32
C THR A 579 21.40 8.46 -19.96
N GLY A 580 21.84 9.42 -19.14
CA GLY A 580 22.16 10.80 -19.54
C GLY A 580 21.01 11.80 -19.35
N GLY A 581 19.98 11.44 -18.56
CA GLY A 581 18.87 12.31 -18.20
C GLY A 581 17.86 12.59 -19.33
N LEU A 582 16.76 13.28 -19.01
CA LEU A 582 15.67 13.50 -19.96
C LEU A 582 15.99 14.57 -21.01
N THR A 583 16.97 15.44 -20.77
CA THR A 583 17.44 16.40 -21.77
C THR A 583 18.13 15.68 -22.92
N PHE A 584 19.18 14.91 -22.62
CA PHE A 584 20.08 14.34 -23.63
C PHE A 584 19.74 12.88 -23.95
N GLY A 585 19.50 12.06 -22.92
CA GLY A 585 19.00 10.70 -23.06
C GLY A 585 17.63 10.64 -23.74
N GLY A 586 16.84 11.71 -23.60
CA GLY A 586 15.47 11.82 -24.10
C GLY A 586 14.45 11.56 -23.00
N GLY A 587 13.34 12.31 -23.04
CA GLY A 587 12.28 12.24 -22.04
C GLY A 587 11.01 11.60 -22.60
N PRO A 588 10.89 10.25 -22.62
CA PRO A 588 9.67 9.58 -23.05
C PRO A 588 8.58 9.70 -21.97
N GLY A 589 8.12 10.93 -21.73
CA GLY A 589 7.01 11.25 -20.85
C GLY A 589 7.12 10.55 -19.50
N ASN A 590 6.16 9.65 -19.25
CA ASN A 590 6.06 8.91 -18.00
C ASN A 590 7.06 7.73 -17.89
N ASN A 591 7.66 7.29 -18.99
CA ASN A 591 8.38 6.03 -19.09
C ASN A 591 9.92 6.15 -19.03
N TYR A 592 10.46 7.31 -18.63
CA TYR A 592 11.91 7.44 -18.45
C TYR A 592 12.47 6.39 -17.47
N GLY A 593 11.76 6.11 -16.37
CA GLY A 593 12.15 5.09 -15.39
C GLY A 593 12.34 3.69 -15.99
N GLY A 594 11.55 3.32 -17.01
CA GLY A 594 11.74 2.04 -17.70
C GLY A 594 13.05 1.98 -18.51
N HIS A 595 13.45 3.10 -19.13
CA HIS A 595 14.74 3.21 -19.81
C HIS A 595 15.92 3.22 -18.84
N ALA A 596 15.77 3.90 -17.69
CA ALA A 596 16.75 3.89 -16.62
C ALA A 596 17.03 2.47 -16.13
N VAL A 597 15.99 1.70 -15.81
CA VAL A 597 16.14 0.30 -15.36
C VAL A 597 16.69 -0.59 -16.47
N ALA A 598 16.22 -0.44 -17.72
CA ALA A 598 16.73 -1.22 -18.84
C ALA A 598 18.24 -1.02 -19.05
N THR A 599 18.72 0.21 -18.91
CA THR A 599 20.15 0.55 -19.01
C THR A 599 20.92 0.08 -17.77
N MET A 600 20.32 0.21 -16.57
CA MET A 600 20.90 -0.28 -15.31
C MET A 600 21.17 -1.79 -15.36
N VAL A 601 20.23 -2.59 -15.89
CA VAL A 601 20.39 -4.03 -16.06
C VAL A 601 21.60 -4.38 -16.92
N GLN A 602 21.83 -3.62 -18.00
CA GLN A 602 23.00 -3.83 -18.86
C GLN A 602 24.30 -3.55 -18.11
N ARG A 603 24.35 -2.48 -17.28
CA ARG A 603 25.50 -2.14 -16.43
C ARG A 603 25.79 -3.23 -15.39
N LEU A 604 24.75 -3.67 -14.65
CA LEU A 604 24.88 -4.69 -13.60
C LEU A 604 25.27 -6.08 -14.13
N ARG A 605 24.93 -6.40 -15.39
CA ARG A 605 25.41 -7.61 -16.06
C ARG A 605 26.86 -7.48 -16.53
N ALA A 606 27.29 -6.28 -16.92
CA ALA A 606 28.68 -6.01 -17.29
C ALA A 606 29.63 -5.98 -16.08
N GLU A 607 29.11 -5.58 -14.91
CA GLU A 607 29.84 -5.54 -13.64
C GLU A 607 29.11 -6.36 -12.55
N PRO A 608 29.08 -7.71 -12.66
CA PRO A 608 28.36 -8.55 -11.71
C PRO A 608 28.84 -8.37 -10.27
N GLY A 609 27.92 -8.49 -9.31
CA GLY A 609 28.22 -8.30 -7.89
C GLY A 609 28.01 -6.87 -7.37
N THR A 610 27.82 -5.89 -8.27
CA THR A 610 27.58 -4.49 -7.91
C THR A 610 26.09 -4.21 -7.65
N PHE A 611 25.79 -3.05 -7.09
CA PHE A 611 24.42 -2.58 -6.82
C PHE A 611 24.09 -1.33 -7.62
N GLY A 612 22.85 -1.30 -8.12
CA GLY A 612 22.27 -0.20 -8.87
C GLY A 612 21.05 0.37 -8.18
N LEU A 613 20.89 1.70 -8.20
CA LEU A 613 19.66 2.39 -7.77
C LEU A 613 19.06 3.16 -8.94
N ALA A 614 17.77 2.96 -9.18
CA ALA A 614 17.00 3.81 -10.09
C ALA A 614 15.91 4.54 -9.31
N SER A 615 15.75 5.83 -9.61
CA SER A 615 14.64 6.64 -9.11
C SER A 615 13.76 7.12 -10.26
N SER A 616 12.50 7.34 -9.97
CA SER A 616 11.53 7.89 -10.89
C SER A 616 10.64 8.87 -10.15
N LEU A 617 10.23 9.93 -10.86
CA LEU A 617 9.63 11.09 -10.24
C LEU A 617 8.47 11.61 -11.08
N GLY A 618 7.34 11.87 -10.42
CA GLY A 618 6.13 12.45 -11.02
C GLY A 618 5.86 13.88 -10.56
N TRP A 619 5.27 14.67 -11.46
CA TRP A 619 4.92 16.08 -11.27
C TRP A 619 6.13 16.96 -10.90
N TYR A 620 6.11 17.59 -9.73
CA TYR A 620 7.05 18.65 -9.31
C TYR A 620 7.87 18.20 -8.10
N VAL A 621 8.64 17.12 -8.26
CA VAL A 621 9.26 16.40 -7.14
C VAL A 621 8.17 15.95 -6.15
N THR A 622 7.02 15.50 -6.66
CA THR A 622 5.84 15.20 -5.83
C THR A 622 5.71 13.71 -5.58
N LYS A 623 5.67 12.91 -6.65
CA LYS A 623 5.53 11.45 -6.58
C LYS A 623 6.90 10.81 -6.78
N HIS A 624 7.21 9.76 -6.03
CA HIS A 624 8.51 9.11 -6.07
C HIS A 624 8.37 7.59 -6.09
N ALA A 625 9.18 6.95 -6.93
CA ALA A 625 9.36 5.50 -6.93
C ALA A 625 10.85 5.18 -7.07
N LEU A 626 11.37 4.31 -6.20
CA LEU A 626 12.76 3.87 -6.17
C LEU A 626 12.84 2.35 -6.29
N GLY A 627 13.93 1.84 -6.85
CA GLY A 627 14.26 0.42 -6.91
C GLY A 627 15.76 0.16 -6.74
N VAL A 628 16.11 -0.92 -6.03
CA VAL A 628 17.49 -1.40 -5.85
C VAL A 628 17.67 -2.74 -6.57
N TYR A 629 18.75 -2.86 -7.34
CA TYR A 629 18.99 -3.96 -8.26
C TYR A 629 20.41 -4.52 -8.12
N SER A 630 20.57 -5.84 -8.29
CA SER A 630 21.88 -6.48 -8.37
C SER A 630 21.80 -7.85 -9.06
N SER A 631 22.91 -8.35 -9.58
CA SER A 631 23.04 -9.77 -9.96
C SER A 631 23.24 -10.70 -8.74
N LEU A 632 23.44 -10.15 -7.54
CA LEU A 632 23.44 -10.93 -6.30
C LEU A 632 22.00 -11.18 -5.82
N PRO A 633 21.69 -12.41 -5.36
CA PRO A 633 20.41 -12.68 -4.73
C PRO A 633 20.17 -11.81 -3.48
N PRO A 634 18.91 -11.41 -3.20
CA PRO A 634 18.59 -10.63 -2.03
C PRO A 634 18.67 -11.46 -0.75
N ALA A 635 19.11 -10.83 0.35
CA ALA A 635 19.19 -11.48 1.66
C ALA A 635 17.82 -11.69 2.32
N GLN A 636 16.81 -10.94 1.88
CA GLN A 636 15.44 -10.99 2.37
C GLN A 636 14.47 -11.05 1.19
N PRO A 637 13.24 -11.56 1.36
CA PRO A 637 12.23 -11.52 0.32
C PRO A 637 11.95 -10.09 -0.15
N TYR A 638 11.68 -9.94 -1.45
CA TYR A 638 11.32 -8.65 -2.04
C TYR A 638 10.11 -8.03 -1.33
N ARG A 639 10.15 -6.72 -1.14
CA ARG A 639 9.00 -5.91 -0.70
C ARG A 639 8.89 -4.62 -1.51
N HIS A 640 7.65 -4.22 -1.78
CA HIS A 640 7.31 -2.86 -2.20
C HIS A 640 6.93 -2.05 -0.96
N LEU A 641 7.86 -1.24 -0.49
CA LEU A 641 7.76 -0.45 0.74
C LEU A 641 6.97 0.84 0.50
N ARG A 642 6.09 1.17 1.45
CA ARG A 642 5.32 2.43 1.48
C ARG A 642 5.44 3.05 2.88
N PRO A 643 6.64 3.49 3.28
CA PRO A 643 6.86 4.03 4.62
C PRO A 643 6.03 5.30 4.85
N ILE A 644 5.73 5.59 6.12
CA ILE A 644 5.12 6.87 6.50
C ILE A 644 6.13 7.99 6.24
N ILE A 645 5.70 9.02 5.52
CA ILE A 645 6.52 10.19 5.21
C ILE A 645 6.13 11.31 6.17
N GLU A 646 7.07 11.70 7.03
CA GLU A 646 6.90 12.83 7.93
C GLU A 646 7.25 14.13 7.19
N ASN A 647 6.21 14.86 6.79
CA ASN A 647 6.38 16.17 6.17
C ASN A 647 6.54 17.26 7.26
N PRO A 648 7.44 18.23 7.07
CA PRO A 648 7.44 19.46 7.85
C PRO A 648 6.07 20.16 7.82
N PRO A 649 5.77 21.03 8.81
CA PRO A 649 4.53 21.78 8.81
C PRO A 649 4.30 22.51 7.48
N ALA A 650 3.13 22.27 6.88
CA ALA A 650 2.74 22.84 5.61
C ALA A 650 2.51 24.36 5.72
N ARG A 651 2.74 25.09 4.62
CA ARG A 651 2.46 26.51 4.50
C ARG A 651 1.16 26.71 3.71
N PRO A 652 0.16 27.45 4.18
CA PRO A 652 -0.98 27.81 3.35
C PRO A 652 -0.51 28.60 2.12
N ALA A 653 -1.01 28.25 0.93
CA ALA A 653 -0.74 28.97 -0.31
C ALA A 653 -1.83 30.01 -0.60
N ARG A 654 -1.45 31.21 -1.03
CA ARG A 654 -2.35 32.32 -1.39
C ARG A 654 -1.91 32.96 -2.70
N SER A 655 -2.87 33.56 -3.41
CA SER A 655 -2.62 34.30 -4.66
C SER A 655 -2.66 35.82 -4.49
N THR A 656 -2.96 36.31 -3.28
CA THR A 656 -3.04 37.74 -2.97
C THR A 656 -2.47 38.00 -1.58
N HIS A 657 -1.88 39.18 -1.41
CA HIS A 657 -1.34 39.69 -0.16
C HIS A 657 -1.25 41.21 -0.21
N ASP A 658 -1.49 41.87 0.91
CA ASP A 658 -1.21 43.29 1.09
C ASP A 658 -0.40 43.45 2.39
N GLY A 659 0.81 44.00 2.29
CA GLY A 659 1.73 44.20 3.40
C GLY A 659 3.11 43.58 3.17
N SER A 660 3.89 43.50 4.25
CA SER A 660 5.27 43.00 4.23
C SER A 660 5.35 41.51 3.91
N ALA A 661 6.37 41.10 3.17
CA ALA A 661 6.75 39.71 2.92
C ALA A 661 8.27 39.61 2.64
N VAL A 662 8.77 38.38 2.48
CA VAL A 662 10.17 38.10 2.08
C VAL A 662 10.18 37.26 0.82
N VAL A 663 11.04 37.57 -0.15
CA VAL A 663 11.18 36.78 -1.38
C VAL A 663 11.84 35.44 -1.06
N GLU A 664 11.11 34.33 -1.18
CA GLU A 664 11.64 32.97 -1.00
C GLU A 664 12.31 32.46 -2.28
N ALA A 665 11.63 32.65 -3.41
CA ALA A 665 12.04 32.16 -4.72
C ALA A 665 11.42 33.01 -5.82
N TYR A 666 12.06 33.05 -6.99
CA TYR A 666 11.47 33.65 -8.19
C TYR A 666 11.95 32.97 -9.47
N THR A 667 11.20 33.16 -10.54
CA THR A 667 11.62 32.86 -11.92
C THR A 667 11.05 33.91 -12.88
N VAL A 668 11.65 34.03 -14.05
CA VAL A 668 11.17 34.86 -15.17
C VAL A 668 10.95 33.95 -16.36
N ALA A 669 9.73 33.88 -16.87
CA ALA A 669 9.38 33.10 -18.06
C ALA A 669 9.72 33.88 -19.34
N TYR A 670 10.20 33.18 -20.37
CA TYR A 670 10.61 33.77 -21.64
C TYR A 670 9.78 33.24 -22.82
N ALA A 671 9.49 34.15 -23.76
CA ALA A 671 8.93 33.84 -25.07
C ALA A 671 9.94 33.05 -25.93
N ARG A 672 9.45 32.45 -27.02
CA ARG A 672 10.32 31.70 -27.96
C ARG A 672 11.36 32.57 -28.68
N ASP A 673 11.10 33.87 -28.81
CA ASP A 673 12.03 34.85 -29.38
C ASP A 673 13.07 35.37 -28.37
N GLY A 674 13.01 34.88 -27.12
CA GLY A 674 13.94 35.22 -26.04
C GLY A 674 13.56 36.47 -25.23
N GLN A 675 12.39 37.07 -25.45
CA GLN A 675 11.93 38.19 -24.62
C GLN A 675 11.34 37.71 -23.28
N PRO A 676 11.65 38.35 -22.14
CA PRO A 676 10.96 38.11 -20.88
C PRO A 676 9.45 38.41 -20.96
N GLU A 677 8.60 37.50 -20.51
CA GLU A 677 7.13 37.65 -20.55
C GLU A 677 6.52 37.99 -19.18
N ALA A 678 6.97 37.30 -18.12
CA ALA A 678 6.41 37.46 -16.78
C ALA A 678 7.37 36.99 -15.70
N ALA A 679 7.38 37.73 -14.59
CA ALA A 679 7.95 37.29 -13.33
C ALA A 679 6.95 36.42 -12.55
N ILE A 680 7.45 35.37 -11.92
CA ILE A 680 6.69 34.52 -10.99
C ILE A 680 7.47 34.49 -9.67
N LEU A 681 6.81 34.87 -8.58
CA LEU A 681 7.44 35.00 -7.27
C LEU A 681 6.74 34.12 -6.23
N SER A 682 7.54 33.52 -5.36
CA SER A 682 7.13 32.94 -4.09
C SER A 682 7.60 33.86 -2.97
N LEU A 683 6.65 34.38 -2.19
CA LEU A 683 6.91 35.25 -1.04
C LEU A 683 6.41 34.58 0.23
N ILE A 684 7.05 34.85 1.36
CA ILE A 684 6.60 34.39 2.68
C ILE A 684 6.15 35.59 3.50
N GLU A 685 4.88 35.60 3.92
CA GLU A 685 4.36 36.63 4.82
C GLU A 685 4.82 36.36 6.27
N PRO A 686 4.79 37.37 7.17
CA PRO A 686 5.17 37.20 8.57
C PRO A 686 4.44 36.07 9.33
N ALA A 687 3.20 35.75 8.92
CA ALA A 687 2.42 34.65 9.50
C ALA A 687 2.84 33.25 8.98
N GLY A 688 3.78 33.17 8.05
CA GLY A 688 4.34 31.93 7.52
C GLY A 688 3.62 31.35 6.29
N SER A 689 2.52 31.94 5.82
CA SER A 689 1.88 31.54 4.55
C SER A 689 2.77 31.90 3.35
N ARG A 690 2.60 31.13 2.27
CA ARG A 690 3.26 31.39 0.99
C ARG A 690 2.34 32.14 0.05
N ILE A 691 2.82 33.23 -0.52
CA ILE A 691 2.11 34.03 -1.51
C ILE A 691 2.76 33.77 -2.87
N LEU A 692 1.96 33.35 -3.84
CA LEU A 692 2.38 33.14 -5.21
C LEU A 692 1.83 34.25 -6.09
N LEU A 693 2.71 34.98 -6.75
CA LEU A 693 2.36 36.11 -7.60
C LEU A 693 2.93 35.93 -9.00
N ARG A 694 2.14 36.33 -10.00
CA ARG A 694 2.59 36.52 -11.38
C ARG A 694 2.49 38.01 -11.72
N ASN A 695 3.54 38.57 -12.28
CA ASN A 695 3.63 40.00 -12.59
C ASN A 695 4.29 40.20 -13.97
N THR A 696 3.75 41.12 -14.77
CA THR A 696 4.23 41.47 -16.12
C THR A 696 4.85 42.88 -16.19
N ASP A 697 5.07 43.51 -15.04
CA ASP A 697 5.72 44.82 -14.94
C ASP A 697 7.18 44.74 -15.40
N SER A 698 7.54 45.64 -16.32
CA SER A 698 8.86 45.63 -16.95
C SER A 698 9.99 46.01 -16.00
N GLU A 699 9.72 46.86 -15.00
CA GLU A 699 10.76 47.28 -14.04
C GLU A 699 11.09 46.16 -13.07
N LEU A 700 10.08 45.45 -12.55
CA LEU A 700 10.29 44.27 -11.71
C LEU A 700 11.00 43.15 -12.48
N ILE A 701 10.59 42.89 -13.73
CA ILE A 701 11.26 41.90 -14.59
C ILE A 701 12.74 42.25 -14.77
N ALA A 702 13.07 43.50 -15.10
CA ALA A 702 14.46 43.94 -15.24
C ALA A 702 15.25 43.75 -13.94
N GLN A 703 14.66 44.09 -12.79
CA GLN A 703 15.31 43.87 -11.48
C GLN A 703 15.60 42.39 -11.17
N LEU A 704 14.72 41.47 -11.60
CA LEU A 704 14.89 40.04 -11.39
C LEU A 704 15.89 39.40 -12.36
N VAL A 705 16.01 39.95 -13.58
CA VAL A 705 16.96 39.48 -14.60
C VAL A 705 18.37 39.99 -14.30
N ASP A 706 18.50 41.28 -13.97
CA ASP A 706 19.81 41.93 -13.78
C ASP A 706 20.28 41.92 -12.32
N GLY A 707 19.40 41.56 -11.38
CA GLY A 707 19.65 41.58 -9.94
C GLY A 707 19.37 40.25 -9.24
N ASP A 708 19.35 40.29 -7.91
CA ASP A 708 19.02 39.15 -7.07
C ASP A 708 18.18 39.59 -5.87
N LEU A 709 16.88 39.30 -5.92
CA LEU A 709 15.94 39.66 -4.87
C LEU A 709 15.76 38.58 -3.79
N LEU A 710 16.41 37.41 -3.91
CA LEU A 710 16.20 36.31 -2.96
C LEU A 710 16.54 36.72 -1.52
N GLY A 711 15.63 36.43 -0.60
CA GLY A 711 15.77 36.74 0.82
C GLY A 711 15.58 38.22 1.16
N LEU A 712 15.29 39.11 0.21
CA LEU A 712 15.03 40.51 0.50
C LEU A 712 13.60 40.75 1.03
N PRO A 713 13.42 41.68 1.98
CA PRO A 713 12.09 42.12 2.40
C PRO A 713 11.44 42.99 1.33
N VAL A 714 10.14 42.76 1.12
CA VAL A 714 9.32 43.48 0.14
C VAL A 714 7.97 43.89 0.75
N THR A 715 7.40 45.00 0.29
CA THR A 715 5.98 45.31 0.49
C THR A 715 5.20 44.89 -0.76
N VAL A 716 4.07 44.21 -0.55
CA VAL A 716 3.08 43.94 -1.60
C VAL A 716 1.90 44.91 -1.42
N SER A 717 1.48 45.57 -2.50
CA SER A 717 0.30 46.43 -2.53
C SER A 717 -0.49 46.16 -3.81
N GLY A 718 -1.55 45.37 -3.73
CA GLY A 718 -2.24 44.85 -4.90
C GLY A 718 -1.34 43.94 -5.75
N HIS A 719 -0.92 44.42 -6.92
CA HIS A 719 0.02 43.72 -7.79
C HIS A 719 1.44 44.28 -7.71
N ASP A 720 1.64 45.42 -7.06
CA ASP A 720 2.93 46.10 -6.99
C ASP A 720 3.80 45.46 -5.89
N ILE A 721 5.07 45.27 -6.20
CA ILE A 721 6.08 44.74 -5.27
C ILE A 721 7.20 45.77 -5.16
N SER A 722 7.43 46.29 -3.96
CA SER A 722 8.51 47.24 -3.67
C SER A 722 9.52 46.64 -2.70
N VAL A 723 10.80 46.80 -2.99
CA VAL A 723 11.89 46.31 -2.13
C VAL A 723 12.12 47.28 -0.98
N GLU A 724 12.02 46.82 0.27
CA GLU A 724 12.12 47.66 1.48
C GLU A 724 13.58 47.91 1.93
N GLY A 725 14.53 47.10 1.45
CA GLY A 725 15.94 47.19 1.82
C GLY A 725 16.83 46.23 1.02
N ARG A 726 18.15 46.30 1.24
CA ARG A 726 19.15 45.42 0.58
C ARG A 726 19.71 44.32 1.49
N GLU A 727 19.28 44.29 2.75
CA GLU A 727 19.68 43.27 3.70
C GLU A 727 18.79 42.03 3.54
N ARG A 728 19.39 40.85 3.43
CA ARG A 728 18.66 39.58 3.35
C ARG A 728 18.24 39.16 4.75
N VAL A 729 17.01 38.69 4.88
CA VAL A 729 16.43 38.24 6.15
C VAL A 729 16.06 36.76 6.08
N GLU A 730 16.03 36.10 7.24
CA GLU A 730 15.58 34.72 7.34
C GLU A 730 14.10 34.60 6.96
N LEU A 731 13.74 33.51 6.27
CA LEU A 731 12.35 33.26 5.91
C LEU A 731 11.52 32.99 7.17
N PRO A 732 10.34 33.63 7.33
CA PRO A 732 9.45 33.31 8.44
C PRO A 732 9.14 31.81 8.50
N ALA A 733 9.12 31.23 9.70
CA ALA A 733 8.81 29.82 9.90
C ALA A 733 7.38 29.48 9.39
N PRO A 734 7.12 28.21 9.00
CA PRO A 734 5.76 27.78 8.71
C PRO A 734 4.84 27.98 9.93
N PRO A 735 3.53 28.19 9.72
CA PRO A 735 2.59 28.27 10.82
C PRO A 735 2.50 26.93 11.57
N ALA A 736 2.13 26.98 12.85
CA ALA A 736 1.89 25.76 13.62
C ALA A 736 0.82 24.90 12.93
N PRO A 737 1.01 23.57 12.84
CA PRO A 737 0.06 22.71 12.16
C PRO A 737 -1.29 22.68 12.91
N PRO A 738 -2.41 22.53 12.20
CA PRO A 738 -3.75 22.52 12.81
C PRO A 738 -4.02 21.25 13.64
N VAL A 739 -3.17 20.23 13.53
CA VAL A 739 -3.17 19.01 14.33
C VAL A 739 -1.74 18.73 14.77
N LEU A 740 -1.53 18.50 16.06
CA LEU A 740 -0.25 18.08 16.64
C LEU A 740 -0.30 16.61 17.00
N VAL A 741 0.82 15.90 16.85
CA VAL A 741 0.95 14.49 17.23
C VAL A 741 2.14 14.33 18.16
N GLU A 742 1.94 13.65 19.29
CA GLU A 742 2.98 13.33 20.27
C GLU A 742 2.93 11.82 20.60
N ARG A 743 4.09 11.16 20.65
CA ARG A 743 4.21 9.75 21.07
C ARG A 743 4.72 9.65 22.50
N ARG A 744 4.03 8.87 23.32
CA ARG A 744 4.45 8.50 24.69
C ARG A 744 4.41 6.99 24.85
N GLY A 745 5.52 6.33 24.57
CA GLY A 745 5.59 4.87 24.53
C GLY A 745 4.55 4.31 23.56
N PRO A 746 3.65 3.39 23.96
CA PRO A 746 2.63 2.84 23.07
C PRO A 746 1.47 3.80 22.77
N VAL A 747 1.38 4.97 23.42
CA VAL A 747 0.25 5.91 23.29
C VAL A 747 0.55 7.03 22.29
N THR A 748 -0.38 7.29 21.36
CA THR A 748 -0.33 8.43 20.44
C THR A 748 -1.33 9.51 20.86
N ILE A 749 -0.86 10.72 21.12
CA ILE A 749 -1.70 11.87 21.47
C ILE A 749 -1.89 12.72 20.21
N ILE A 750 -3.13 12.99 19.85
CA ILE A 750 -3.55 13.78 18.69
C ILE A 750 -4.28 15.01 19.21
N THR A 751 -3.71 16.20 19.02
CA THR A 751 -4.24 17.46 19.55
C THR A 751 -4.74 18.34 18.41
N LEU A 752 -6.02 18.68 18.41
CA LEU A 752 -6.58 19.73 17.54
C LEU A 752 -6.01 21.09 18.00
N ASN A 753 -5.33 21.79 17.09
CA ASN A 753 -4.51 22.95 17.43
C ASN A 753 -4.96 24.21 16.67
N ARG A 754 -6.22 24.62 16.90
CA ARG A 754 -6.78 25.89 16.41
C ARG A 754 -7.56 26.61 17.53
N PRO A 755 -6.95 26.89 18.70
CA PRO A 755 -7.64 27.41 19.87
C PRO A 755 -8.35 28.77 19.62
N GLN A 756 -7.80 29.60 18.74
CA GLN A 756 -8.37 30.90 18.33
C GLN A 756 -9.76 30.80 17.67
N VAL A 757 -10.13 29.62 17.15
CA VAL A 757 -11.47 29.31 16.65
C VAL A 757 -12.09 28.11 17.39
N ARG A 758 -11.66 27.88 18.63
CA ARG A 758 -12.13 26.78 19.51
C ARG A 758 -12.04 25.40 18.84
N ASN A 759 -10.92 25.17 18.14
CA ASN A 759 -10.61 23.92 17.44
C ASN A 759 -11.67 23.50 16.42
N ALA A 760 -12.36 24.46 15.80
CA ALA A 760 -13.26 24.17 14.71
C ALA A 760 -12.51 23.48 13.54
N VAL A 761 -13.15 22.49 12.92
CA VAL A 761 -12.55 21.65 11.89
C VAL A 761 -12.84 22.25 10.51
N ASN A 762 -11.76 22.64 9.82
CA ASN A 762 -11.76 22.92 8.39
C ASN A 762 -11.10 21.74 7.63
N LEU A 763 -10.99 21.81 6.31
CA LEU A 763 -10.41 20.73 5.49
C LEU A 763 -8.96 20.43 5.88
N ALA A 764 -8.15 21.47 6.14
CA ALA A 764 -6.76 21.29 6.57
C ALA A 764 -6.65 20.53 7.91
N THR A 765 -7.56 20.80 8.85
CA THR A 765 -7.63 20.08 10.14
C THR A 765 -8.09 18.64 9.92
N ALA A 766 -9.09 18.41 9.06
CA ALA A 766 -9.59 17.08 8.74
C ALA A 766 -8.52 16.20 8.08
N LEU A 767 -7.79 16.74 7.10
CA LEU A 767 -6.65 16.05 6.46
C LEU A 767 -5.52 15.78 7.45
N GLY A 768 -5.22 16.73 8.35
CA GLY A 768 -4.25 16.54 9.43
C GLY A 768 -4.65 15.41 10.39
N LEU A 769 -5.94 15.32 10.73
CA LEU A 769 -6.47 14.27 11.58
C LEU A 769 -6.43 12.89 10.89
N GLU A 770 -6.80 12.83 9.61
CA GLU A 770 -6.72 11.61 8.82
C GLU A 770 -5.28 11.06 8.76
N ARG A 771 -4.30 11.93 8.49
CA ARG A 771 -2.88 11.56 8.49
C ARG A 771 -2.41 11.04 9.84
N ALA A 772 -2.78 11.71 10.94
CA ALA A 772 -2.39 11.30 12.28
C ALA A 772 -2.95 9.91 12.65
N LEU A 773 -4.21 9.65 12.28
CA LEU A 773 -4.87 8.37 12.54
C LEU A 773 -4.32 7.25 11.65
N ASP A 774 -4.03 7.54 10.38
CA ASP A 774 -3.41 6.59 9.45
C ASP A 774 -2.01 6.18 9.92
N ALA A 775 -1.19 7.15 10.36
CA ALA A 775 0.11 6.88 10.94
C ALA A 775 -0.01 6.02 12.21
N TYR A 776 -0.98 6.33 13.07
CA TYR A 776 -1.29 5.54 14.26
C TYR A 776 -1.71 4.10 13.92
N GLU A 777 -2.53 3.88 12.90
CA GLU A 777 -2.95 2.54 12.49
C GLU A 777 -1.79 1.73 11.91
N ALA A 778 -0.94 2.36 11.11
CA ALA A 778 0.18 1.70 10.44
C ALA A 778 1.36 1.37 11.38
N ASP A 779 1.54 2.09 12.48
CA ASP A 779 2.63 1.86 13.44
C ASP A 779 2.30 0.69 14.40
N PRO A 780 2.95 -0.49 14.29
CA PRO A 780 2.69 -1.63 15.18
C PRO A 780 3.10 -1.36 16.64
N SER A 781 3.96 -0.37 16.90
CA SER A 781 4.34 0.06 18.25
C SER A 781 3.29 0.96 18.91
N ALA A 782 2.36 1.51 18.13
CA ALA A 782 1.26 2.33 18.62
C ALA A 782 0.02 1.48 18.88
N GLN A 783 -0.45 1.48 20.13
CA GLN A 783 -1.54 0.61 20.60
C GLN A 783 -2.82 1.36 20.98
N VAL A 784 -2.70 2.60 21.47
CA VAL A 784 -3.85 3.42 21.90
C VAL A 784 -3.65 4.85 21.43
N ALA A 785 -4.69 5.48 20.91
CA ALA A 785 -4.69 6.90 20.57
C ALA A 785 -5.57 7.71 21.53
N ILE A 786 -5.19 8.97 21.77
CA ILE A 786 -5.99 9.96 22.49
C ILE A 786 -6.21 11.14 21.54
N ILE A 787 -7.46 11.55 21.33
CA ILE A 787 -7.80 12.81 20.67
C ILE A 787 -8.16 13.87 21.73
N THR A 788 -7.58 15.06 21.62
CA THR A 788 -7.83 16.20 22.52
C THR A 788 -7.79 17.53 21.76
N GLY A 789 -8.12 18.64 22.41
CA GLY A 789 -8.07 19.98 21.83
C GLY A 789 -7.20 20.95 22.62
N ALA A 790 -6.49 21.83 21.93
CA ALA A 790 -5.64 22.86 22.52
C ALA A 790 -6.46 24.04 23.08
N GLY A 791 -5.91 24.74 24.07
CA GLY A 791 -6.44 26.00 24.58
C GLY A 791 -7.75 25.90 25.38
N GLY A 792 -8.00 24.76 26.04
CA GLY A 792 -9.15 24.57 26.93
C GLY A 792 -10.49 24.33 26.22
N TYR A 793 -10.46 24.01 24.92
CA TYR A 793 -11.63 23.64 24.13
C TYR A 793 -11.35 22.30 23.46
N PHE A 794 -12.30 21.37 23.47
CA PHE A 794 -12.19 20.15 22.70
C PHE A 794 -12.40 20.46 21.22
N CYS A 795 -13.62 20.80 20.81
CA CYS A 795 -13.94 21.15 19.43
C CYS A 795 -15.33 21.80 19.31
N ALA A 796 -15.41 22.93 18.62
CA ALA A 796 -16.65 23.62 18.31
C ALA A 796 -17.40 23.09 17.07
N GLY A 797 -16.90 22.02 16.44
CA GLY A 797 -17.47 21.41 15.24
C GLY A 797 -16.90 21.98 13.94
N MET A 798 -17.69 21.96 12.87
CA MET A 798 -17.26 22.47 11.56
C MET A 798 -16.98 23.98 11.58
N ASP A 799 -15.91 24.41 10.94
CA ASP A 799 -15.59 25.83 10.76
C ASP A 799 -16.58 26.48 9.77
N LEU A 800 -17.63 27.12 10.30
CA LEU A 800 -18.68 27.74 9.48
C LEU A 800 -18.18 28.91 8.62
N LYS A 801 -17.08 29.57 9.00
CA LYS A 801 -16.47 30.61 8.15
C LYS A 801 -15.77 29.98 6.95
N ALA A 802 -15.18 28.79 7.11
CA ALA A 802 -14.65 28.00 6.02
C ALA A 802 -15.77 27.47 5.12
N ALA A 803 -16.85 26.95 5.71
CA ALA A 803 -18.02 26.47 4.99
C ALA A 803 -18.68 27.56 4.13
N SER A 804 -18.75 28.81 4.61
CA SER A 804 -19.29 29.93 3.82
C SER A 804 -18.43 30.29 2.61
N ARG A 805 -17.20 29.78 2.50
CA ARG A 805 -16.31 29.89 1.33
C ARG A 805 -16.33 28.64 0.43
N GLY A 806 -17.24 27.69 0.70
CA GLY A 806 -17.36 26.44 -0.06
C GLY A 806 -16.46 25.30 0.43
N GLU A 807 -15.71 25.49 1.53
CA GLU A 807 -14.84 24.45 2.09
C GLU A 807 -15.66 23.45 2.92
N THR A 808 -15.51 22.15 2.64
CA THR A 808 -16.13 21.09 3.46
C THR A 808 -15.03 20.25 4.11
N PRO A 809 -15.05 20.00 5.44
CA PRO A 809 -14.07 19.16 6.12
C PRO A 809 -14.36 17.68 5.84
N MET A 810 -14.22 17.27 4.58
CA MET A 810 -14.44 15.91 4.10
C MET A 810 -13.13 15.37 3.54
N THR A 811 -12.71 14.22 4.04
CA THR A 811 -11.52 13.51 3.54
C THR A 811 -11.95 12.33 2.69
N GLU A 812 -11.11 11.95 1.73
CA GLU A 812 -11.44 10.86 0.79
C GLU A 812 -11.51 9.49 1.48
N LYS A 813 -10.62 9.24 2.46
CA LYS A 813 -10.47 7.91 3.08
C LYS A 813 -11.26 7.76 4.38
N ARG A 814 -11.30 8.79 5.24
CA ARG A 814 -11.96 8.73 6.55
C ARG A 814 -13.26 9.53 6.65
N GLY A 815 -13.65 10.24 5.59
CA GLY A 815 -14.94 10.93 5.48
C GLY A 815 -15.01 12.23 6.30
N PRO A 816 -16.18 12.58 6.88
CA PRO A 816 -16.37 13.83 7.58
C PRO A 816 -15.42 14.01 8.76
N LEU A 817 -14.97 15.24 8.94
CA LEU A 817 -14.03 15.67 9.99
C LEU A 817 -12.68 14.93 9.99
N GLY A 818 -12.39 14.08 9.00
CA GLY A 818 -11.15 13.30 8.92
C GLY A 818 -11.15 12.01 9.73
N ILE A 819 -12.31 11.57 10.25
CA ILE A 819 -12.38 10.39 11.13
C ILE A 819 -13.73 9.68 11.11
N THR A 820 -14.86 10.39 10.98
CA THR A 820 -16.13 9.85 11.51
C THR A 820 -16.75 8.75 10.65
N ALA A 821 -16.42 8.65 9.36
CA ALA A 821 -16.90 7.55 8.52
C ALA A 821 -16.08 6.27 8.76
N ARG A 822 -14.78 6.42 9.05
CA ARG A 822 -13.87 5.29 9.32
C ARG A 822 -12.96 5.60 10.51
N PRO A 823 -13.46 5.47 11.76
CA PRO A 823 -12.63 5.56 12.97
C PRO A 823 -11.53 4.49 12.96
N PRO A 824 -10.45 4.65 13.73
CA PRO A 824 -9.37 3.67 13.76
C PRO A 824 -9.84 2.32 14.34
N VAL A 825 -9.30 1.21 13.83
CA VAL A 825 -9.53 -0.15 14.33
C VAL A 825 -8.89 -0.34 15.71
N LYS A 826 -7.75 0.31 15.94
CA LYS A 826 -7.10 0.34 17.26
C LYS A 826 -7.86 1.26 18.23
N PRO A 827 -7.74 1.06 19.56
CA PRO A 827 -8.42 1.88 20.57
C PRO A 827 -8.19 3.40 20.43
N LEU A 828 -9.25 4.18 20.61
CA LEU A 828 -9.25 5.65 20.61
C LEU A 828 -10.02 6.20 21.82
N ILE A 829 -9.40 7.15 22.52
CA ILE A 829 -9.98 7.86 23.67
C ILE A 829 -10.16 9.34 23.31
N ALA A 830 -11.32 9.93 23.60
CA ALA A 830 -11.49 11.37 23.57
C ALA A 830 -11.22 11.96 24.97
N ALA A 831 -10.25 12.87 25.06
CA ALA A 831 -10.01 13.69 26.25
C ALA A 831 -10.64 15.07 26.03
N VAL A 832 -11.79 15.31 26.65
CA VAL A 832 -12.65 16.46 26.39
C VAL A 832 -12.46 17.52 27.48
N GLU A 833 -11.95 18.67 27.07
CA GLU A 833 -11.93 19.91 27.87
C GLU A 833 -12.96 20.89 27.29
N GLY A 834 -13.79 21.49 28.15
CA GLY A 834 -14.80 22.44 27.70
C GLY A 834 -15.80 21.88 26.66
N PRO A 835 -16.35 22.72 25.76
CA PRO A 835 -17.39 22.30 24.82
C PRO A 835 -16.93 21.29 23.74
N ALA A 836 -17.65 20.17 23.63
CA ALA A 836 -17.70 19.27 22.49
C ALA A 836 -19.04 19.45 21.77
N GLN A 837 -19.07 20.33 20.77
CA GLN A 837 -20.32 20.80 20.14
C GLN A 837 -20.33 20.52 18.64
N ALA A 838 -21.52 20.24 18.10
CA ALA A 838 -21.72 19.91 16.69
C ALA A 838 -20.75 18.79 16.28
N GLY A 839 -19.97 18.99 15.22
CA GLY A 839 -18.89 18.07 14.82
C GLY A 839 -17.93 17.68 15.94
N GLY A 840 -17.69 18.53 16.96
CA GLY A 840 -16.88 18.17 18.12
C GLY A 840 -17.53 17.09 19.00
N CYS A 841 -18.85 17.10 19.11
CA CYS A 841 -19.59 16.00 19.74
C CYS A 841 -19.51 14.74 18.87
N GLU A 842 -19.55 14.87 17.55
CA GLU A 842 -19.39 13.75 16.61
C GLU A 842 -17.99 13.11 16.70
N LEU A 843 -16.94 13.91 16.92
CA LEU A 843 -15.59 13.41 17.21
C LEU A 843 -15.54 12.61 18.51
N ALA A 844 -16.15 13.12 19.59
CA ALA A 844 -16.22 12.41 20.87
C ALA A 844 -17.04 11.10 20.76
N LEU A 845 -18.14 11.13 20.01
CA LEU A 845 -18.98 9.96 19.75
C LEU A 845 -18.27 8.90 18.91
N ALA A 846 -17.34 9.30 18.03
CA ALA A 846 -16.52 8.41 17.22
C ALA A 846 -15.37 7.75 18.00
N ALA A 847 -15.01 8.27 19.18
CA ALA A 847 -14.05 7.62 20.08
C ALA A 847 -14.68 6.47 20.86
N ASP A 848 -13.89 5.46 21.22
CA ASP A 848 -14.38 4.29 21.95
C ASP A 848 -14.72 4.67 23.39
N LEU A 849 -13.84 5.45 24.02
CA LEU A 849 -13.94 5.90 25.41
C LEU A 849 -13.87 7.42 25.49
N VAL A 850 -14.55 8.00 26.47
CA VAL A 850 -14.56 9.46 26.69
C VAL A 850 -14.17 9.76 28.15
N VAL A 851 -13.14 10.58 28.31
CA VAL A 851 -12.75 11.22 29.57
C VAL A 851 -13.04 12.71 29.43
N ALA A 852 -13.78 13.30 30.36
CA ALA A 852 -14.21 14.69 30.25
C ALA A 852 -13.94 15.48 31.52
N ALA A 853 -13.63 16.77 31.38
CA ALA A 853 -13.66 17.70 32.50
C ALA A 853 -15.10 17.98 32.94
N GLN A 854 -15.31 18.26 34.23
CA GLN A 854 -16.62 18.57 34.82
C GLN A 854 -17.34 19.76 34.14
N ASP A 855 -16.58 20.73 33.61
CA ASP A 855 -17.12 21.88 32.89
C ASP A 855 -17.38 21.62 31.39
N SER A 856 -17.21 20.38 30.94
CA SER A 856 -17.44 20.00 29.54
C SER A 856 -18.93 19.85 29.23
N THR A 857 -19.28 20.15 27.97
CA THR A 857 -20.66 20.01 27.48
C THR A 857 -20.67 19.25 26.15
N PHE A 858 -21.71 18.45 25.93
CA PHE A 858 -21.89 17.62 24.74
C PHE A 858 -23.20 17.96 24.05
N GLY A 859 -23.17 18.27 22.74
CA GLY A 859 -24.38 18.61 22.02
C GLY A 859 -24.24 18.62 20.50
N ILE A 860 -25.38 18.48 19.82
CA ILE A 860 -25.52 18.57 18.36
C ILE A 860 -26.51 19.70 17.98
N PRO A 861 -26.08 20.98 18.05
CA PRO A 861 -26.94 22.14 17.85
C PRO A 861 -27.19 22.49 16.38
N GLU A 862 -26.92 21.57 15.44
CA GLU A 862 -27.06 21.75 13.99
C GLU A 862 -28.49 22.16 13.59
N VAL A 863 -29.51 21.58 14.23
CA VAL A 863 -30.92 21.89 13.96
C VAL A 863 -31.27 23.35 14.21
N LYS A 864 -30.59 24.01 15.16
CA LYS A 864 -30.74 25.45 15.44
C LYS A 864 -30.19 26.33 14.31
N ARG A 865 -29.44 25.74 13.37
CA ARG A 865 -28.80 26.41 12.23
C ARG A 865 -29.34 25.91 10.89
N GLY A 866 -30.45 25.16 10.89
CA GLY A 866 -31.00 24.55 9.68
C GLY A 866 -30.13 23.45 9.07
N LEU A 867 -29.26 22.84 9.88
CA LEU A 867 -28.34 21.77 9.49
C LEU A 867 -28.71 20.45 10.19
N VAL A 868 -28.06 19.37 9.77
CA VAL A 868 -28.16 18.04 10.40
C VAL A 868 -26.75 17.56 10.76
N ALA A 869 -26.60 16.89 11.90
CA ALA A 869 -25.35 16.27 12.35
C ALA A 869 -25.02 15.02 11.52
N VAL A 870 -24.59 15.26 10.27
CA VAL A 870 -24.31 14.24 9.24
C VAL A 870 -22.90 13.66 9.32
N GLY A 871 -22.05 14.16 10.23
CA GLY A 871 -20.80 13.51 10.60
C GLY A 871 -21.01 12.24 11.44
N GLY A 872 -22.25 11.78 11.61
CA GLY A 872 -22.63 10.57 12.34
C GLY A 872 -23.20 10.84 13.72
N GLY A 873 -23.42 12.10 14.11
CA GLY A 873 -23.97 12.48 15.42
C GLY A 873 -25.32 11.84 15.69
N VAL A 874 -26.28 11.97 14.76
CA VAL A 874 -27.61 11.35 14.93
C VAL A 874 -27.57 9.81 14.92
N LEU A 875 -26.63 9.22 14.18
CA LEU A 875 -26.44 7.76 14.12
C LEU A 875 -25.89 7.23 15.45
N ARG A 876 -24.78 7.81 15.92
CA ARG A 876 -24.07 7.33 17.11
C ARG A 876 -24.77 7.70 18.41
N LEU A 877 -25.52 8.81 18.47
CA LEU A 877 -26.36 9.09 19.65
C LEU A 877 -27.42 8.00 19.86
N ALA A 878 -28.04 7.50 18.78
CA ALA A 878 -29.04 6.44 18.88
C ALA A 878 -28.45 5.11 19.36
N GLN A 879 -27.16 4.86 19.08
CA GLN A 879 -26.44 3.67 19.52
C GLN A 879 -25.92 3.78 20.96
N ARG A 880 -25.51 4.98 21.38
CA ARG A 880 -24.78 5.19 22.66
C ARG A 880 -25.64 5.73 23.81
N LEU A 881 -26.82 6.27 23.53
CA LEU A 881 -27.70 6.84 24.54
C LEU A 881 -29.10 6.24 24.50
N PRO A 882 -29.85 6.28 25.62
CA PRO A 882 -31.27 5.98 25.61
C PRO A 882 -31.99 6.84 24.58
N ARG A 883 -32.86 6.21 23.76
CA ARG A 883 -33.57 6.85 22.65
C ARG A 883 -34.20 8.20 23.02
N ALA A 884 -34.84 8.31 24.18
CA ALA A 884 -35.48 9.55 24.62
C ALA A 884 -34.48 10.71 24.77
N VAL A 885 -33.29 10.43 25.32
CA VAL A 885 -32.23 11.43 25.48
C VAL A 885 -31.60 11.77 24.13
N ALA A 886 -31.37 10.77 23.26
CA ALA A 886 -30.88 11.00 21.91
C ALA A 886 -31.83 11.92 21.12
N MET A 887 -33.14 11.69 21.22
CA MET A 887 -34.16 12.53 20.60
C MET A 887 -34.22 13.94 21.21
N GLU A 888 -34.07 14.06 22.54
CA GLU A 888 -34.00 15.37 23.21
C GLU A 888 -32.83 16.20 22.66
N LEU A 889 -31.61 15.64 22.65
CA LEU A 889 -30.43 16.27 22.09
C LEU A 889 -30.62 16.65 20.61
N ALA A 890 -31.13 15.72 19.80
CA ALA A 890 -31.26 15.91 18.35
C ALA A 890 -32.35 16.91 17.95
N LEU A 891 -33.48 16.97 18.67
CA LEU A 891 -34.60 17.85 18.32
C LEU A 891 -34.50 19.23 18.95
N THR A 892 -33.97 19.33 20.18
CA THR A 892 -33.82 20.61 20.86
C THR A 892 -32.54 21.31 20.43
N GLY A 893 -31.48 20.56 20.13
CA GLY A 893 -30.13 21.08 19.94
C GLY A 893 -29.53 21.69 21.22
N ASP A 894 -30.07 21.38 22.40
CA ASP A 894 -29.52 21.77 23.70
C ASP A 894 -28.42 20.79 24.13
N PRO A 895 -27.32 21.26 24.74
CA PRO A 895 -26.26 20.37 25.22
C PRO A 895 -26.57 19.77 26.60
N ILE A 896 -25.93 18.65 26.91
CA ILE A 896 -25.89 18.06 28.27
C ILE A 896 -24.52 18.27 28.93
N SER A 897 -24.47 18.28 30.26
CA SER A 897 -23.21 18.38 31.03
C SER A 897 -22.43 17.06 31.05
N ALA A 898 -21.14 17.12 31.38
CA ALA A 898 -20.28 15.94 31.55
C ALA A 898 -20.83 14.97 32.61
N GLU A 899 -21.37 15.46 33.73
CA GLU A 899 -21.95 14.62 34.78
C GLU A 899 -23.20 13.88 34.28
N ARG A 900 -24.05 14.59 33.51
CA ARG A 900 -25.23 13.95 32.92
C ARG A 900 -24.83 12.93 31.87
N ALA A 901 -23.84 13.24 31.03
CA ALA A 901 -23.31 12.31 30.05
C ALA A 901 -22.68 11.06 30.71
N ALA A 902 -21.99 11.21 31.84
CA ALA A 902 -21.45 10.11 32.62
C ALA A 902 -22.56 9.24 33.24
N ALA A 903 -23.59 9.87 33.82
CA ALA A 903 -24.75 9.16 34.37
C ALA A 903 -25.54 8.35 33.32
N LEU A 904 -25.38 8.70 32.04
CA LEU A 904 -26.01 8.01 30.90
C LEU A 904 -25.07 7.01 30.21
N GLY A 905 -23.82 6.87 30.65
CA GLY A 905 -22.84 5.94 30.10
C GLY A 905 -22.07 6.43 28.86
N LEU A 906 -22.22 7.70 28.47
CA LEU A 906 -21.46 8.29 27.37
C LEU A 906 -20.03 8.66 27.79
N VAL A 907 -19.85 9.17 29.01
CA VAL A 907 -18.54 9.53 29.58
C VAL A 907 -18.10 8.45 30.58
N ASN A 908 -16.89 7.92 30.41
CA ASN A 908 -16.31 6.89 31.27
C ASN A 908 -15.74 7.46 32.57
N GLN A 909 -15.18 8.67 32.53
CA GLN A 909 -14.57 9.32 33.69
C GLN A 909 -14.73 10.84 33.60
N VAL A 910 -15.20 11.46 34.69
CA VAL A 910 -15.25 12.91 34.86
C VAL A 910 -14.05 13.34 35.71
N THR A 911 -13.45 14.47 35.36
CA THR A 911 -12.21 15.01 35.96
C THR A 911 -12.37 16.48 36.34
N GLU A 912 -11.43 17.01 37.13
CA GLU A 912 -11.30 18.47 37.29
C GLU A 912 -10.91 19.12 35.95
N SER A 913 -11.28 20.40 35.75
CA SER A 913 -10.90 21.15 34.54
C SER A 913 -9.38 21.15 34.33
N GLY A 914 -8.94 20.89 33.10
CA GLY A 914 -7.53 20.77 32.74
C GLY A 914 -6.89 19.41 33.05
N LYS A 915 -7.66 18.42 33.51
CA LYS A 915 -7.17 17.07 33.86
C LYS A 915 -7.68 15.95 32.95
N ALA A 916 -8.45 16.26 31.91
CA ALA A 916 -8.98 15.22 31.02
C ALA A 916 -7.88 14.45 30.28
N LEU A 917 -6.84 15.13 29.80
CA LEU A 917 -5.71 14.47 29.09
C LEU A 917 -4.88 13.58 30.02
N ASP A 918 -4.58 14.06 31.23
CA ASP A 918 -3.83 13.28 32.23
C ASP A 918 -4.57 11.97 32.56
N ALA A 919 -5.87 12.04 32.84
CA ALA A 919 -6.69 10.86 33.12
C ALA A 919 -6.88 9.95 31.88
N ALA A 920 -6.98 10.52 30.68
CA ALA A 920 -7.01 9.74 29.45
C ALA A 920 -5.69 8.98 29.21
N LEU A 921 -4.55 9.56 29.58
CA LEU A 921 -3.25 8.88 29.54
C LEU A 921 -3.18 7.70 30.51
N GLU A 922 -3.68 7.88 31.74
CA GLU A 922 -3.78 6.77 32.71
C GLU A 922 -4.70 5.64 32.20
N LEU A 923 -5.83 6.00 31.57
CA LEU A 923 -6.71 5.03 30.94
C LEU A 923 -6.04 4.32 29.75
N ALA A 924 -5.32 5.07 28.89
CA ALA A 924 -4.60 4.52 27.76
C ALA A 924 -3.49 3.54 28.20
N GLN A 925 -2.77 3.85 29.27
CA GLN A 925 -1.74 2.96 29.83
C GLN A 925 -2.35 1.64 30.33
N ARG A 926 -3.53 1.68 30.94
CA ARG A 926 -4.26 0.45 31.35
C ARG A 926 -4.71 -0.39 30.16
N ILE A 927 -4.95 0.23 29.00
CA ILE A 927 -5.31 -0.49 27.77
C ILE A 927 -4.06 -1.08 27.13
N ALA A 928 -2.97 -0.32 27.04
CA ALA A 928 -1.72 -0.68 26.36
C ALA A 928 -0.94 -1.85 27.00
N VAL A 929 -1.35 -2.32 28.18
CA VAL A 929 -0.79 -3.54 28.79
C VAL A 929 -1.51 -4.82 28.35
N ASN A 930 -2.55 -4.73 27.51
CA ASN A 930 -3.31 -5.89 27.02
C ASN A 930 -2.87 -6.31 25.61
N ALA A 931 -3.15 -7.56 25.24
CA ALA A 931 -2.80 -8.12 23.93
C ALA A 931 -3.47 -7.32 22.78
N PRO A 932 -2.69 -6.74 21.85
CA PRO A 932 -3.22 -5.89 20.77
C PRO A 932 -4.29 -6.55 19.91
N LEU A 933 -4.09 -7.83 19.54
CA LEU A 933 -5.06 -8.56 18.71
C LEU A 933 -6.38 -8.83 19.45
N SER A 934 -6.32 -9.05 20.77
CA SER A 934 -7.52 -9.24 21.59
C SER A 934 -8.33 -7.95 21.73
N LEU A 935 -7.65 -6.80 21.87
CA LEU A 935 -8.29 -5.49 21.89
C LEU A 935 -9.00 -5.19 20.57
N ALA A 936 -8.31 -5.38 19.43
CA ALA A 936 -8.87 -5.15 18.11
C ALA A 936 -10.09 -6.05 17.83
N ALA A 937 -10.01 -7.34 18.16
CA ALA A 937 -11.12 -8.27 17.99
C ALA A 937 -12.32 -7.91 18.89
N SER A 938 -12.06 -7.59 20.15
CA SER A 938 -13.12 -7.22 21.10
C SER A 938 -13.86 -5.96 20.68
N LYS A 939 -13.12 -4.92 20.27
CA LYS A 939 -13.70 -3.69 19.71
C LYS A 939 -14.55 -3.97 18.48
N ARG A 940 -14.00 -4.72 17.50
CA ARG A 940 -14.71 -5.09 16.28
C ARG A 940 -16.02 -5.84 16.55
N ILE A 941 -16.02 -6.77 17.50
CA ILE A 941 -17.25 -7.48 17.90
C ILE A 941 -18.28 -6.51 18.47
N ILE A 942 -17.88 -5.58 19.34
CA ILE A 942 -18.79 -4.58 19.93
C ILE A 942 -19.40 -3.70 18.83
N ASP A 943 -18.59 -3.24 17.88
CA ASP A 943 -19.02 -2.33 16.81
C ASP A 943 -19.93 -3.01 15.78
N GLU A 944 -19.64 -4.25 15.39
CA GLU A 944 -20.39 -4.97 14.34
C GLU A 944 -21.60 -5.75 14.88
N SER A 945 -21.58 -6.18 16.14
CA SER A 945 -22.65 -7.03 16.70
C SER A 945 -24.07 -6.50 16.67
N PRO A 946 -24.34 -5.18 16.71
CA PRO A 946 -25.70 -4.66 16.55
C PRO A 946 -26.38 -5.03 15.22
N ASP A 947 -25.59 -5.31 14.17
CA ASP A 947 -26.09 -5.69 12.85
C ASP A 947 -26.22 -7.21 12.68
N TRP A 948 -25.83 -8.00 13.69
CA TRP A 948 -25.88 -9.46 13.62
C TRP A 948 -27.23 -10.00 14.11
N SER A 949 -27.79 -10.95 13.36
CA SER A 949 -28.92 -11.71 13.86
C SER A 949 -28.47 -12.70 14.95
N THR A 950 -29.36 -13.00 15.90
CA THR A 950 -29.03 -13.85 17.06
C THR A 950 -28.55 -15.25 16.65
N ASP A 951 -29.06 -15.78 15.53
CA ASP A 951 -28.70 -17.11 15.01
C ASP A 951 -27.29 -17.18 14.42
N VAL A 952 -26.71 -16.05 13.98
CA VAL A 952 -25.34 -16.00 13.42
C VAL A 952 -24.32 -15.33 14.35
N ALA A 953 -24.77 -14.64 15.41
CA ALA A 953 -23.92 -13.80 16.25
C ALA A 953 -22.72 -14.56 16.85
N PHE A 954 -22.92 -15.78 17.36
CA PHE A 954 -21.81 -16.59 17.90
C PHE A 954 -20.82 -17.03 16.80
N THR A 955 -21.32 -17.34 15.61
CA THR A 955 -20.46 -17.70 14.47
C THR A 955 -19.61 -16.50 14.04
N ARG A 956 -20.23 -15.32 13.87
CA ARG A 956 -19.51 -14.06 13.56
C ARG A 956 -18.50 -13.69 14.64
N GLN A 957 -18.86 -13.84 15.91
CA GLN A 957 -17.95 -13.61 17.03
C GLN A 957 -16.71 -14.51 16.94
N LEU A 958 -16.90 -15.80 16.64
CA LEU A 958 -15.79 -16.75 16.48
C LEU A 958 -14.94 -16.44 15.25
N GLU A 959 -15.54 -16.04 14.13
CA GLU A 959 -14.82 -15.58 12.93
C GLU A 959 -13.91 -14.38 13.26
N VAL A 960 -14.43 -13.39 13.98
CA VAL A 960 -13.67 -12.19 14.35
C VAL A 960 -12.60 -12.48 15.41
N SER A 961 -12.92 -13.29 16.42
CA SER A 961 -11.99 -13.60 17.53
C SER A 961 -10.96 -14.68 17.20
N GLY A 962 -11.16 -15.44 16.12
CA GLY A 962 -10.29 -16.57 15.75
C GLY A 962 -8.81 -16.19 15.66
N SER A 963 -8.49 -15.10 14.95
CA SER A 963 -7.11 -14.62 14.82
C SER A 963 -6.48 -14.28 16.17
N ALA A 964 -7.20 -13.56 17.04
CA ALA A 964 -6.74 -13.20 18.37
C ALA A 964 -6.55 -14.43 19.27
N LEU A 965 -7.49 -15.38 19.26
CA LEU A 965 -7.41 -16.62 20.05
C LEU A 965 -6.29 -17.56 19.57
N SER A 966 -5.93 -17.48 18.29
CA SER A 966 -4.89 -18.30 17.65
C SER A 966 -3.46 -17.73 17.75
N SER A 967 -3.33 -16.48 18.20
CA SER A 967 -2.09 -15.69 18.16
C SER A 967 -0.98 -16.16 19.11
N GLU A 968 0.27 -15.71 18.86
CA GLU A 968 1.36 -15.85 19.85
C GLU A 968 0.98 -15.15 21.16
N ASP A 969 0.25 -14.04 21.09
CA ASP A 969 -0.22 -13.30 22.27
C ASP A 969 -1.17 -14.14 23.13
N ALA A 970 -2.10 -14.91 22.54
CA ALA A 970 -2.97 -15.78 23.34
C ALA A 970 -2.17 -16.86 24.08
N ALA A 971 -1.19 -17.48 23.42
CA ALA A 971 -0.32 -18.48 24.03
C ALA A 971 0.55 -17.87 25.15
N GLU A 972 1.10 -16.69 24.91
CA GLU A 972 1.89 -15.92 25.86
C GLU A 972 1.05 -15.53 27.09
N GLY A 973 -0.19 -15.09 26.91
CA GLY A 973 -1.07 -14.71 28.01
C GLY A 973 -1.33 -15.87 28.97
N VAL A 974 -1.58 -17.07 28.42
CA VAL A 974 -1.74 -18.31 29.21
C VAL A 974 -0.44 -18.67 29.94
N LEU A 975 0.71 -18.58 29.24
CA LEU A 975 2.01 -18.91 29.80
C LEU A 975 2.42 -17.96 30.93
N ALA A 976 2.31 -16.66 30.70
CA ALA A 976 2.64 -15.61 31.66
C ALA A 976 1.76 -15.71 32.91
N PHE A 977 0.46 -15.99 32.74
CA PHE A 977 -0.46 -16.26 33.85
C PHE A 977 -0.02 -17.47 34.68
N ALA A 978 0.31 -18.60 34.02
CA ALA A 978 0.78 -19.80 34.70
C ALA A 978 2.10 -19.58 35.44
N GLN A 979 2.99 -18.75 34.89
CA GLN A 979 4.30 -18.42 35.45
C GLN A 979 4.27 -17.23 36.43
N LYS A 980 3.13 -16.54 36.59
CA LYS A 980 2.97 -15.32 37.40
C LYS A 980 3.96 -14.21 37.03
N ARG A 981 4.20 -14.02 35.74
CA ARG A 981 5.03 -12.93 35.20
C ARG A 981 4.20 -12.00 34.33
N THR A 982 4.75 -10.82 34.03
CA THR A 982 4.17 -9.91 33.03
C THR A 982 4.26 -10.55 31.64
N PRO A 983 3.18 -10.52 30.85
CA PRO A 983 3.20 -11.01 29.47
C PRO A 983 3.96 -10.06 28.53
N GLU A 984 4.58 -10.63 27.49
CA GLU A 984 5.26 -9.89 26.43
C GLU A 984 4.49 -10.03 25.10
N TRP A 985 3.67 -9.04 24.77
CA TRP A 985 2.86 -9.05 23.55
C TRP A 985 3.69 -8.72 22.30
N LYS A 986 3.50 -9.51 21.25
CA LYS A 986 4.16 -9.34 19.94
C LYS A 986 3.21 -8.88 18.84
N GLY A 987 1.90 -8.97 19.05
CA GLY A 987 0.90 -8.52 18.08
C GLY A 987 0.85 -9.35 16.80
N ARG A 988 1.16 -10.65 16.89
CA ARG A 988 1.15 -11.59 15.75
C ARG A 988 0.71 -12.99 16.13
#